data_AF-A0A8S9YH46-F1
#
_entry.id   AF-A0A8S9YH46-F1
#
_cell.length_a   1.000
_cell.length_b   1.000
_cell.length_c   1.000
_cell.angle_alpha   90.00
_cell.angle_beta   90.00
_cell.angle_gamma   90.00
#
_symmetry.space_group_name_H-M   'P 1'
#
loop_
_entity.id
_entity.type
_entity.pdbx_description
1 polymer ?
#
loop_
_entity_poly.entity_id
_entity_poly.type
_entity_poly.pdbx_seq_one_letter_code
_entity_poly.pdbx_strand_id
1 'polypeptide(L)'
;MDLDENVEELKLMGFTNEEEVRNALKSTDSDINSAISMLMCSTNNERPKTTDNNQQSSLIVDLSDGGLQSNFVILQPSPLPDELEHAPVVGHDLHSEFSSAEFSRLQSRAYIDQWDIPCLRSQSLGKCILGLIHEFRSHGLKVVETNSDIREFVTVCLLDCVTKLMTSQAVFNWDRETLEGVHNMLELSVRLVCEYLTVFREAVWKECKPCEESDVNSSSQGAANKPDGLGFKTGSGVPKCLTQFAWELLRMLGLIFDCEANYHQLCRDRSGNTGTYSDPFNDWTALIQSKLGREWPVFAETLPSPRNFYLVNLINCFGVYGGFRLLHWLGTQSWANITLIASLLSPMANCAEYLTAYTLQRHCGVVLMQRVLWRLSNLNEDDFKDRESRIFDVITSLRVLTYRLSDLGIAYSLLPFLNSTDSSNEFQSPRQPDWESFPLTEVVPSWDNVSATFFIAQVDKLHCTLLLSALSPPHGSAGASFNGRMLALRNLVEQLEVAKITLDSETHQTRMDGERASGGFRRRPVAQLSSATLLASENAAFLVRRGKRRAIRFEFLMNWFREKEVILKSMHNLDNTAYMSTLGQLFRLLGERITSADLTTVWHRTTTQPGVAVDNILTLLTDVASTRFTQPQMNHLLYLVEASWINLNRQAHMHSSSHKRKEPTAHVVMYSTDEPSHVRHGRARLLNMVGRIGTLTKEGWKFDLCAELLWDLAHGTFSRVNRVTSNRESGTGSKDCANTAATERDQLMVMAEKYQHPEPIEAALAQQLVVLREFRCPSNEQRLRSMRWLSSAVENVSSNLLTYFMLAYIKSLLELILKNFVGRAKRDNLNELIRTHDLITQVVASLLRYEQWAVQSHGDMLNADSLDMLGFRHSDVIKRHFELLHYLLRNAELSLNAERAKALWENLIGHPRVGAFDREQCFTWFTASLSYLEPETQTMLFTKLVLKSNPVLFRSFAGFECFKALFEKVNLHEGRMRQVTKTWHVEKPDLIGLDFLWDLYLALPSLDASLDGGHIRTATDDAPITNGTNVNPPTSSGGNSEGKTSNTTNGSTNHAGNISSSPSVAEPNAVKLARQLLLDVHWGQLAPRLRRYPETCYRRFFDACRCRLESNWAIGRGLTPKRGVHSALAETGQLLAALIVGPGPAGRAKHCNQTAARLALRRLLGLVYAYIQTVEVCGCFKSFNFTPSVPSLLTRDFILNSCSRDFIKIHYE
;
A
#
# COMPACT_ATOMS: atom_id res chain seq x y z
N MET A 1 6.15 82.36 -13.28
CA MET A 1 5.43 81.34 -12.51
C MET A 1 5.46 81.84 -11.10
N ASP A 2 4.31 81.93 -10.45
CA ASP A 2 4.21 82.71 -9.22
C ASP A 2 4.73 81.89 -8.03
N LEU A 3 5.43 82.58 -7.12
CA LEU A 3 6.14 81.93 -6.02
C LEU A 3 5.21 81.06 -5.17
N ASP A 4 3.96 81.49 -4.99
CA ASP A 4 2.92 80.77 -4.25
C ASP A 4 2.45 79.48 -4.95
N GLU A 5 2.49 79.42 -6.28
CA GLU A 5 2.12 78.24 -7.08
C GLU A 5 3.18 77.13 -6.90
N ASN A 6 4.46 77.50 -6.97
CA ASN A 6 5.58 76.60 -6.65
C ASN A 6 5.61 76.17 -5.16
N VAL A 7 5.11 77.01 -4.24
CA VAL A 7 5.00 76.67 -2.81
C VAL A 7 3.89 75.64 -2.58
N GLU A 8 2.72 75.79 -3.21
CA GLU A 8 1.66 74.78 -3.16
C GLU A 8 2.13 73.44 -3.77
N GLU A 9 2.83 73.46 -4.91
CA GLU A 9 3.37 72.23 -5.51
C GLU A 9 4.36 71.53 -4.58
N LEU A 10 5.25 72.26 -3.90
CA LEU A 10 6.19 71.67 -2.93
C LEU A 10 5.54 71.19 -1.63
N LYS A 11 4.46 71.84 -1.16
CA LYS A 11 3.62 71.31 -0.06
C LYS A 11 2.98 69.98 -0.47
N LEU A 12 2.43 69.90 -1.69
CA LEU A 12 1.84 68.67 -2.24
C LEU A 12 2.86 67.54 -2.44
N MET A 13 4.14 67.88 -2.65
CA MET A 13 5.26 66.93 -2.65
C MET A 13 5.74 66.53 -1.24
N GLY A 14 5.17 67.10 -0.17
CA GLY A 14 5.39 66.67 1.22
C GLY A 14 6.30 67.58 2.06
N PHE A 15 6.75 68.73 1.55
CA PHE A 15 7.51 69.70 2.36
C PHE A 15 6.57 70.55 3.21
N THR A 16 6.44 70.22 4.49
CA THR A 16 5.43 70.79 5.40
C THR A 16 5.77 72.17 5.96
N ASN A 17 7.05 72.56 5.99
CA ASN A 17 7.47 73.86 6.52
C ASN A 17 7.48 74.94 5.41
N GLU A 18 6.37 75.66 5.30
CA GLU A 18 6.17 76.69 4.28
C GLU A 18 7.23 77.81 4.30
N GLU A 19 7.77 78.15 5.46
CA GLU A 19 8.76 79.23 5.58
C GLU A 19 10.14 78.80 5.04
N GLU A 20 10.54 77.54 5.27
CA GLU A 20 11.71 76.94 4.64
C GLU A 20 11.52 76.76 3.12
N VAL A 21 10.34 76.30 2.67
CA VAL A 21 10.02 76.15 1.24
C VAL A 21 10.10 77.49 0.51
N ARG A 22 9.49 78.55 1.07
CA ARG A 22 9.55 79.92 0.51
C ARG A 22 10.97 80.46 0.49
N ASN A 23 11.80 80.16 1.49
CA ASN A 23 13.20 80.60 1.53
C ASN A 23 14.10 79.81 0.55
N ALA A 24 13.87 78.50 0.39
CA ALA A 24 14.57 77.66 -0.58
C ALA A 24 14.27 78.10 -2.03
N LEU A 25 12.99 78.35 -2.37
CA LEU A 25 12.61 78.89 -3.68
C LEU A 25 13.21 80.28 -3.93
N LYS A 26 13.16 81.21 -2.97
CA LYS A 26 13.77 82.55 -3.09
C LYS A 26 15.28 82.53 -3.28
N SER A 27 15.98 81.51 -2.76
CA SER A 27 17.44 81.37 -2.88
C SER A 27 17.88 80.51 -4.07
N THR A 28 16.95 79.94 -4.82
CA THR A 28 17.17 79.17 -6.06
C THR A 28 16.49 79.82 -7.28
N ASP A 29 16.18 81.11 -7.18
CA ASP A 29 15.51 81.92 -8.22
C ASP A 29 14.21 81.28 -8.76
N SER A 30 13.49 80.60 -7.86
CA SER A 30 12.25 79.84 -8.08
C SER A 30 12.35 78.55 -8.91
N ASP A 31 13.55 77.98 -9.15
CA ASP A 31 13.66 76.62 -9.69
C ASP A 31 13.27 75.56 -8.64
N ILE A 32 12.15 74.88 -8.90
CA ILE A 32 11.58 73.80 -8.09
C ILE A 32 12.60 72.68 -7.87
N ASN A 33 13.41 72.29 -8.87
CA ASN A 33 14.33 71.15 -8.74
C ASN A 33 15.53 71.50 -7.84
N SER A 34 16.07 72.70 -7.97
CA SER A 34 17.09 73.25 -7.07
C SER A 34 16.54 73.46 -5.66
N ALA A 35 15.30 73.94 -5.51
CA ALA A 35 14.65 74.10 -4.21
C ALA A 35 14.44 72.75 -3.50
N ILE A 36 13.94 71.72 -4.19
CA ILE A 36 13.86 70.34 -3.67
C ILE A 36 15.26 69.86 -3.25
N SER A 37 16.27 70.07 -4.09
CA SER A 37 17.65 69.66 -3.80
C SER A 37 18.19 70.34 -2.53
N MET A 38 17.87 71.61 -2.31
CA MET A 38 18.24 72.32 -1.07
C MET A 38 17.48 71.79 0.15
N LEU A 39 16.15 71.66 0.05
CA LEU A 39 15.30 71.18 1.14
C LEU A 39 15.67 69.75 1.59
N MET A 40 15.96 68.86 0.62
CA MET A 40 16.46 67.50 0.86
C MET A 40 17.91 67.47 1.38
N CYS A 41 18.70 68.53 1.17
CA CYS A 41 20.04 68.66 1.76
C CYS A 41 20.02 69.25 3.17
N SER A 42 19.12 70.19 3.49
CA SER A 42 18.96 70.74 4.85
C SER A 42 18.52 69.66 5.85
N THR A 43 17.69 68.71 5.44
CA THR A 43 17.30 67.55 6.27
C THR A 43 18.40 66.49 6.44
N ASN A 44 19.56 66.63 5.78
CA ASN A 44 20.61 65.58 5.70
C ASN A 44 22.02 66.08 6.06
N ASN A 45 22.14 67.19 6.81
CA ASN A 45 23.44 67.82 7.08
C ASN A 45 23.72 68.15 8.56
N GLU A 46 23.53 67.16 9.45
CA GLU A 46 24.54 66.98 10.50
C GLU A 46 25.67 66.09 9.96
N ARG A 47 26.78 66.73 9.57
CA ARG A 47 28.04 66.07 9.21
C ARG A 47 29.19 66.65 10.02
N PRO A 48 30.11 65.78 10.46
CA PRO A 48 31.50 65.94 10.05
C PRO A 48 32.07 64.62 9.47
N LYS A 49 33.07 64.61 8.60
CA LYS A 49 33.57 65.56 7.58
C LYS A 49 34.49 64.73 6.66
N THR A 50 34.60 65.06 5.38
CA THR A 50 35.25 64.23 4.34
C THR A 50 36.78 64.32 4.32
N THR A 51 37.47 63.20 4.02
CA THR A 51 38.70 63.00 3.17
C THR A 51 39.42 61.69 3.60
N ASP A 52 40.01 60.84 2.73
CA ASP A 52 39.96 60.76 1.27
C ASP A 52 40.27 59.31 0.75
N ASN A 53 40.16 59.11 -0.57
CA ASN A 53 40.14 57.89 -1.38
C ASN A 53 41.21 56.76 -1.19
N ASN A 54 40.83 55.56 -1.67
CA ASN A 54 41.64 54.37 -2.07
C ASN A 54 42.28 53.54 -0.92
N GLN A 55 42.22 52.20 -0.89
CA GLN A 55 42.20 51.20 -1.98
C GLN A 55 41.25 50.00 -1.71
N GLN A 56 41.23 49.03 -2.65
CA GLN A 56 40.61 47.72 -2.49
C GLN A 56 41.36 46.85 -1.47
N SER A 57 40.68 46.09 -0.62
CA SER A 57 40.70 44.61 -0.67
C SER A 57 39.75 43.96 0.35
N SER A 58 39.67 42.64 0.22
CA SER A 58 38.90 41.64 0.98
C SER A 58 39.29 41.44 2.45
N LEU A 59 38.28 41.04 3.22
CA LEU A 59 38.31 39.97 4.26
C LEU A 59 39.03 40.21 5.62
N ILE A 60 38.62 39.33 6.54
CA ILE A 60 39.19 38.99 7.86
C ILE A 60 38.81 39.93 9.02
N VAL A 61 38.37 39.27 10.10
CA VAL A 61 38.15 39.81 11.44
C VAL A 61 39.50 39.85 12.16
N ASP A 62 39.77 40.90 12.91
CA ASP A 62 40.63 40.76 14.09
C ASP A 62 40.17 41.63 15.25
N LEU A 63 40.48 41.20 16.47
CA LEU A 63 40.10 41.90 17.70
C LEU A 63 41.20 42.88 18.12
N SER A 64 40.82 44.08 18.56
CA SER A 64 41.71 44.94 19.34
C SER A 64 40.92 45.80 20.32
N ASP A 65 41.51 45.97 21.50
CA ASP A 65 40.99 46.66 22.67
C ASP A 65 40.69 48.15 22.42
N GLY A 66 39.75 48.72 23.19
CA GLY A 66 39.22 50.07 22.95
C GLY A 66 37.93 50.39 23.72
N GLY A 67 37.94 50.21 25.04
CA GLY A 67 36.74 50.41 25.87
C GLY A 67 36.19 51.85 25.88
N LEU A 68 34.87 51.99 25.70
CA LEU A 68 34.12 53.21 25.99
C LEU A 68 33.02 52.93 27.02
N GLN A 69 33.06 53.64 28.14
CA GLN A 69 32.10 53.52 29.23
C GLN A 69 30.77 54.18 28.84
N SER A 70 29.75 53.38 28.51
CA SER A 70 28.37 53.87 28.44
C SER A 70 27.79 53.99 29.84
N ASN A 71 27.82 55.21 30.39
CA ASN A 71 27.20 55.51 31.69
C ASN A 71 25.68 55.39 31.61
N PHE A 72 25.14 54.20 31.89
CA PHE A 72 23.69 54.00 32.06
C PHE A 72 23.21 54.65 33.36
N VAL A 73 22.51 55.77 33.23
CA VAL A 73 21.85 56.44 34.36
C VAL A 73 20.65 55.58 34.81
N ILE A 74 20.60 55.28 36.11
CA ILE A 74 19.62 54.36 36.69
C ILE A 74 18.31 55.12 36.96
N LEU A 75 17.33 54.95 36.09
CA LEU A 75 15.94 55.36 36.34
C LEU A 75 15.13 54.22 36.96
N GLN A 76 14.76 54.38 38.23
CA GLN A 76 13.83 53.50 38.96
C GLN A 76 12.47 53.38 38.24
N PRO A 77 11.74 52.26 38.43
CA PRO A 77 10.43 52.09 37.82
C PRO A 77 9.36 52.90 38.58
N SER A 78 9.17 54.16 38.18
CA SER A 78 7.93 54.87 38.48
C SER A 78 6.72 54.09 37.93
N PRO A 79 5.54 54.15 38.58
CA PRO A 79 4.30 53.74 37.95
C PRO A 79 4.07 54.55 36.65
N LEU A 80 3.16 54.07 35.77
CA LEU A 80 2.60 55.01 34.79
C LEU A 80 1.80 56.05 35.60
N PRO A 81 1.87 57.35 35.27
CA PRO A 81 0.97 58.33 35.85
C PRO A 81 -0.49 57.96 35.53
N ASP A 82 -1.37 58.11 36.52
CA ASP A 82 -2.82 57.87 36.36
C ASP A 82 -3.47 58.80 35.30
N GLU A 83 -2.74 59.87 34.92
CA GLU A 83 -3.08 60.84 33.88
C GLU A 83 -3.45 60.24 32.51
N LEU A 84 -3.02 59.00 32.21
CA LEU A 84 -3.41 58.32 30.97
C LEU A 84 -4.80 57.68 31.00
N GLU A 85 -5.37 57.35 32.17
CA GLU A 85 -6.74 56.81 32.25
C GLU A 85 -7.82 57.87 31.97
N HIS A 86 -7.48 59.14 32.17
CA HIS A 86 -8.38 60.29 31.95
C HIS A 86 -8.03 61.09 30.69
N ALA A 87 -7.02 60.65 29.94
CA ALA A 87 -6.69 61.21 28.64
C ALA A 87 -7.77 60.83 27.59
N PRO A 88 -8.38 61.80 26.88
CA PRO A 88 -9.30 61.47 25.79
C PRO A 88 -8.52 60.81 24.64
N VAL A 89 -8.76 59.51 24.45
CA VAL A 89 -8.28 58.70 23.32
C VAL A 89 -9.34 58.80 22.21
N VAL A 90 -8.93 59.07 20.98
CA VAL A 90 -9.88 59.46 19.92
C VAL A 90 -10.71 58.24 19.50
N GLY A 91 -12.03 58.41 19.49
CA GLY A 91 -12.99 57.35 19.15
C GLY A 91 -13.28 56.34 20.26
N HIS A 92 -12.69 56.46 21.45
CA HIS A 92 -12.93 55.56 22.59
C HIS A 92 -13.90 56.17 23.61
N ASP A 93 -15.13 56.46 23.17
CA ASP A 93 -16.22 56.86 24.07
C ASP A 93 -16.72 55.65 24.88
N LEU A 94 -16.67 55.76 26.22
CA LEU A 94 -17.07 54.72 27.16
C LEU A 94 -18.34 55.08 27.96
N HIS A 95 -19.13 56.05 27.50
CA HIS A 95 -20.40 56.44 28.14
C HIS A 95 -21.62 55.65 27.62
N SER A 96 -21.41 54.65 26.76
CA SER A 96 -22.49 53.82 26.18
C SER A 96 -22.49 52.41 26.77
N GLU A 97 -23.64 51.96 27.28
CA GLU A 97 -23.88 50.57 27.74
C GLU A 97 -23.93 49.57 26.58
N PHE A 98 -23.76 48.27 26.89
CA PHE A 98 -23.85 47.21 25.88
C PHE A 98 -25.27 47.02 25.32
N SER A 99 -25.44 47.16 23.99
CA SER A 99 -26.74 47.05 23.33
C SER A 99 -26.97 45.70 22.64
N SER A 100 -27.87 44.89 23.19
CA SER A 100 -28.40 43.67 22.55
C SER A 100 -28.89 43.90 21.11
N ALA A 101 -29.47 45.06 20.82
CA ALA A 101 -29.97 45.38 19.48
C ALA A 101 -28.85 45.58 18.44
N GLU A 102 -27.68 46.09 18.85
CA GLU A 102 -26.50 46.15 17.98
C GLU A 102 -25.82 44.77 17.89
N PHE A 103 -25.83 43.97 18.97
CA PHE A 103 -25.35 42.59 18.94
C PHE A 103 -26.16 41.72 17.95
N SER A 104 -27.49 41.75 17.98
CA SER A 104 -28.32 41.02 17.01
C SER A 104 -28.06 41.46 15.56
N ARG A 105 -27.79 42.75 15.33
CA ARG A 105 -27.39 43.26 14.00
C ARG A 105 -26.02 42.70 13.57
N LEU A 106 -25.04 42.66 14.46
CA LEU A 106 -23.73 42.05 14.20
C LEU A 106 -23.88 40.56 13.88
N GLN A 107 -24.57 39.80 14.74
CA GLN A 107 -24.85 38.38 14.61
C GLN A 107 -25.50 38.06 13.25
N SER A 108 -26.46 38.89 12.81
CA SER A 108 -27.15 38.74 11.51
C SER A 108 -26.24 38.87 10.28
N ARG A 109 -25.08 39.52 10.39
CA ARG A 109 -24.09 39.67 9.29
C ARG A 109 -22.88 38.74 9.44
N ALA A 110 -22.45 38.49 10.68
CA ALA A 110 -21.27 37.70 10.98
C ALA A 110 -21.32 36.25 10.44
N TYR A 111 -22.53 35.71 10.22
CA TYR A 111 -22.76 34.32 9.80
C TYR A 111 -23.32 34.15 8.37
N ILE A 112 -23.23 35.18 7.51
CA ILE A 112 -23.59 35.07 6.08
C ILE A 112 -22.38 34.63 5.25
N ASP A 113 -22.60 33.83 4.18
CA ASP A 113 -21.56 33.38 3.24
C ASP A 113 -20.86 34.53 2.50
N GLN A 114 -21.60 35.59 2.17
CA GLN A 114 -21.03 36.87 1.74
C GLN A 114 -20.70 37.71 2.98
N TRP A 115 -19.40 37.94 3.18
CA TRP A 115 -18.87 38.44 4.42
C TRP A 115 -18.81 39.97 4.48
N ASP A 116 -19.66 40.55 5.32
CA ASP A 116 -19.76 41.99 5.62
C ASP A 116 -19.67 42.21 7.15
N ILE A 117 -18.45 42.17 7.70
CA ILE A 117 -18.24 42.59 9.10
C ILE A 117 -18.08 44.11 9.15
N PRO A 118 -18.90 44.82 9.93
CA PRO A 118 -18.72 46.25 10.15
C PRO A 118 -17.39 46.54 10.86
N CYS A 119 -16.57 47.40 10.25
CA CYS A 119 -15.21 47.70 10.71
C CYS A 119 -15.02 49.11 11.32
N LEU A 120 -16.07 49.94 11.44
CA LEU A 120 -15.93 51.29 12.04
C LEU A 120 -16.41 51.32 13.49
N ARG A 121 -15.80 52.19 14.33
CA ARG A 121 -16.17 52.36 15.75
C ARG A 121 -17.65 52.74 15.96
N SER A 122 -18.26 53.42 14.98
CA SER A 122 -19.67 53.82 14.96
C SER A 122 -20.67 52.71 14.57
N GLN A 123 -20.17 51.56 14.10
CA GLN A 123 -20.98 50.42 13.65
C GLN A 123 -21.08 49.33 14.74
N SER A 124 -21.84 48.25 14.51
CA SER A 124 -22.24 47.32 15.58
C SER A 124 -21.07 46.59 16.25
N LEU A 125 -20.02 46.19 15.52
CA LEU A 125 -18.84 45.56 16.16
C LEU A 125 -18.14 46.53 17.13
N GLY A 126 -17.83 47.74 16.66
CA GLY A 126 -17.21 48.78 17.49
C GLY A 126 -18.05 49.14 18.72
N LYS A 127 -19.36 49.32 18.54
CA LYS A 127 -20.32 49.57 19.63
C LYS A 127 -20.40 48.42 20.64
N CYS A 128 -20.43 47.16 20.20
CA CYS A 128 -20.46 46.01 21.10
C CYS A 128 -19.16 45.87 21.90
N ILE A 129 -18.00 46.20 21.31
CA ILE A 129 -16.72 46.20 22.04
C ILE A 129 -16.66 47.37 23.04
N LEU A 130 -17.00 48.60 22.63
CA LEU A 130 -17.01 49.78 23.51
C LEU A 130 -17.98 49.62 24.68
N GLY A 131 -19.20 49.14 24.40
CA GLY A 131 -20.19 48.86 25.43
C GLY A 131 -19.71 47.79 26.41
N LEU A 132 -19.04 46.73 25.94
CA LEU A 132 -18.49 45.71 26.82
C LEU A 132 -17.33 46.24 27.70
N ILE A 133 -16.51 47.16 27.20
CA ILE A 133 -15.48 47.85 28.00
C ILE A 133 -16.14 48.69 29.10
N HIS A 134 -17.26 49.38 28.82
CA HIS A 134 -18.06 50.05 29.84
C HIS A 134 -18.59 49.07 30.89
N GLU A 135 -19.24 47.97 30.48
CA GLU A 135 -19.79 46.97 31.40
C GLU A 135 -18.73 46.39 32.36
N PHE A 136 -17.54 46.07 31.86
CA PHE A 136 -16.45 45.56 32.69
C PHE A 136 -15.92 46.61 33.67
N ARG A 137 -15.82 47.89 33.28
CA ARG A 137 -15.44 48.99 34.19
C ARG A 137 -16.49 49.24 35.26
N SER A 138 -17.76 49.33 34.88
CA SER A 138 -18.85 49.76 35.76
C SER A 138 -19.37 48.65 36.68
N HIS A 139 -19.33 47.39 36.26
CA HIS A 139 -20.00 46.27 36.94
C HIS A 139 -19.13 45.01 37.11
N GLY A 140 -17.95 44.97 36.50
CA GLY A 140 -16.98 43.88 36.65
C GLY A 140 -17.37 42.57 35.96
N LEU A 141 -16.65 41.48 36.25
CA LEU A 141 -16.88 40.19 35.57
C LEU A 141 -18.26 39.56 35.82
N LYS A 142 -19.01 40.04 36.82
CA LYS A 142 -20.39 39.58 37.10
C LYS A 142 -21.35 39.79 35.94
N VAL A 143 -21.05 40.72 35.03
CA VAL A 143 -21.86 40.93 33.81
C VAL A 143 -21.85 39.69 32.90
N VAL A 144 -20.72 38.97 32.82
CA VAL A 144 -20.62 37.74 32.00
C VAL A 144 -21.49 36.61 32.54
N GLU A 145 -21.77 36.60 33.85
CA GLU A 145 -22.63 35.60 34.50
C GLU A 145 -24.11 36.00 34.48
N THR A 146 -24.42 37.30 34.44
CA THR A 146 -25.80 37.83 34.48
C THR A 146 -26.41 38.11 33.11
N ASN A 147 -25.61 38.49 32.11
CA ASN A 147 -26.06 38.80 30.75
C ASN A 147 -25.66 37.66 29.78
N SER A 148 -26.64 37.15 29.02
CA SER A 148 -26.45 36.05 28.06
C SER A 148 -25.79 36.52 26.75
N ASP A 149 -26.27 37.62 26.19
CA ASP A 149 -25.80 38.23 24.96
C ASP A 149 -24.32 38.61 25.04
N ILE A 150 -23.88 39.15 26.18
CA ILE A 150 -22.48 39.46 26.45
C ILE A 150 -21.62 38.20 26.48
N ARG A 151 -22.12 37.12 27.07
CA ARG A 151 -21.41 35.83 27.11
C ARG A 151 -21.25 35.23 25.72
N GLU A 152 -22.31 35.22 24.90
CA GLU A 152 -22.26 34.73 23.52
C GLU A 152 -21.37 35.62 22.64
N PHE A 153 -21.43 36.94 22.84
CA PHE A 153 -20.57 37.89 22.14
C PHE A 153 -19.09 37.63 22.43
N VAL A 154 -18.69 37.47 23.69
CA VAL A 154 -17.27 37.23 24.06
C VAL A 154 -16.77 35.86 23.59
N THR A 155 -17.54 34.79 23.83
CA THR A 155 -17.08 33.39 23.63
C THR A 155 -17.09 32.96 22.17
N VAL A 156 -18.07 33.44 21.39
CA VAL A 156 -18.28 33.00 19.99
C VAL A 156 -18.09 34.17 19.03
N CYS A 157 -18.98 35.16 19.08
CA CYS A 157 -19.12 36.12 17.98
C CYS A 157 -17.89 37.02 17.78
N LEU A 158 -17.32 37.57 18.86
CA LEU A 158 -16.12 38.43 18.81
C LEU A 158 -14.90 37.65 18.33
N LEU A 159 -14.74 36.40 18.80
CA LEU A 159 -13.61 35.55 18.46
C LEU A 159 -13.70 35.07 17.00
N ASP A 160 -14.90 34.75 16.50
CA ASP A 160 -15.15 34.51 15.08
C ASP A 160 -14.90 35.76 14.22
N CYS A 161 -15.36 36.93 14.68
CA CYS A 161 -15.12 38.20 13.98
C CYS A 161 -13.63 38.49 13.83
N VAL A 162 -12.87 38.51 14.94
CA VAL A 162 -11.41 38.71 14.91
C VAL A 162 -10.71 37.62 14.09
N THR A 163 -11.14 36.35 14.18
CA THR A 163 -10.54 35.27 13.39
C THR A 163 -10.71 35.48 11.89
N LYS A 164 -11.90 35.89 11.43
CA LYS A 164 -12.16 36.22 10.02
C LYS A 164 -11.35 37.45 9.59
N LEU A 165 -11.34 38.51 10.40
CA LEU A 165 -10.58 39.74 10.15
C LEU A 165 -9.07 39.50 10.01
N MET A 166 -8.50 38.57 10.77
CA MET A 166 -7.06 38.28 10.75
C MET A 166 -6.65 37.25 9.69
N THR A 167 -7.48 36.24 9.41
CA THR A 167 -7.05 35.03 8.65
C THR A 167 -7.85 34.73 7.37
N SER A 168 -8.88 35.51 7.04
CA SER A 168 -9.64 35.31 5.79
C SER A 168 -8.79 35.57 4.55
N GLN A 169 -8.98 34.80 3.49
CA GLN A 169 -8.33 35.05 2.19
C GLN A 169 -8.87 36.32 1.50
N ALA A 170 -10.06 36.79 1.88
CA ALA A 170 -10.61 38.04 1.37
C ALA A 170 -9.84 39.29 1.83
N VAL A 171 -9.03 39.18 2.89
CA VAL A 171 -8.19 40.28 3.42
C VAL A 171 -7.30 40.88 2.34
N PHE A 172 -6.71 40.05 1.48
CA PHE A 172 -5.81 40.48 0.40
C PHE A 172 -6.48 41.37 -0.66
N ASN A 173 -7.82 41.48 -0.67
CA ASN A 173 -8.59 42.29 -1.61
C ASN A 173 -9.08 43.63 -1.03
N TRP A 174 -8.81 43.93 0.24
CA TRP A 174 -9.30 45.15 0.89
C TRP A 174 -8.59 46.42 0.38
N ASP A 175 -9.28 47.55 0.44
CA ASP A 175 -8.73 48.89 0.18
C ASP A 175 -7.91 49.40 1.39
N ARG A 176 -7.70 50.72 1.52
CA ARG A 176 -7.03 51.31 2.69
C ARG A 176 -8.02 51.49 3.85
N GLU A 177 -9.19 52.04 3.58
CA GLU A 177 -10.18 52.41 4.59
C GLU A 177 -10.68 51.19 5.39
N THR A 178 -10.88 50.05 4.72
CA THR A 178 -11.25 48.79 5.38
C THR A 178 -10.15 48.31 6.32
N LEU A 179 -8.87 48.37 5.92
CA LEU A 179 -7.75 47.99 6.81
C LEU A 179 -7.64 48.91 8.02
N GLU A 180 -7.86 50.22 7.84
CA GLU A 180 -7.77 51.21 8.93
C GLU A 180 -8.95 51.11 9.90
N GLY A 181 -10.17 50.84 9.40
CA GLY A 181 -11.29 50.44 10.25
C GLY A 181 -11.00 49.15 11.03
N VAL A 182 -10.48 48.12 10.35
CA VAL A 182 -10.12 46.86 11.02
C VAL A 182 -9.01 47.06 12.05
N HIS A 183 -8.01 47.91 11.81
CA HIS A 183 -7.05 48.33 12.84
C HIS A 183 -7.76 48.91 14.06
N ASN A 184 -8.72 49.82 13.86
CA ASN A 184 -9.48 50.44 14.94
C ASN A 184 -10.34 49.41 15.71
N MET A 185 -10.83 48.34 15.05
CA MET A 185 -11.50 47.22 15.73
C MET A 185 -10.52 46.37 16.54
N LEU A 186 -9.33 46.08 15.99
CA LEU A 186 -8.27 45.34 16.69
C LEU A 186 -7.72 46.12 17.89
N GLU A 187 -7.62 47.45 17.79
CA GLU A 187 -7.26 48.37 18.88
C GLU A 187 -8.29 48.30 20.02
N LEU A 188 -9.59 48.36 19.69
CA LEU A 188 -10.66 48.18 20.68
C LEU A 188 -10.64 46.76 21.29
N SER A 189 -10.38 45.71 20.49
CA SER A 189 -10.21 44.35 21.01
C SER A 189 -9.01 44.22 21.95
N VAL A 190 -7.87 44.85 21.64
CA VAL A 190 -6.69 44.91 22.51
C VAL A 190 -7.02 45.62 23.83
N ARG A 191 -7.72 46.75 23.79
CA ARG A 191 -8.17 47.46 24.99
C ARG A 191 -9.12 46.58 25.83
N LEU A 192 -10.07 45.89 25.20
CA LEU A 192 -10.99 44.97 25.87
C LEU A 192 -10.26 43.82 26.57
N VAL A 193 -9.21 43.25 25.96
CA VAL A 193 -8.37 42.23 26.61
C VAL A 193 -7.67 42.80 27.84
N CYS A 194 -7.07 43.99 27.76
CA CYS A 194 -6.48 44.66 28.93
C CYS A 194 -7.51 44.91 30.04
N GLU A 195 -8.68 45.45 29.68
CA GLU A 195 -9.77 45.75 30.63
C GLU A 195 -10.23 44.49 31.37
N TYR A 196 -10.52 43.41 30.62
CA TYR A 196 -10.90 42.13 31.20
C TYR A 196 -9.83 41.60 32.16
N LEU A 197 -8.55 41.66 31.79
CA LEU A 197 -7.46 41.15 32.62
C LEU A 197 -7.20 42.01 33.88
N THR A 198 -7.45 43.33 33.83
CA THR A 198 -7.44 44.21 35.00
C THR A 198 -8.56 43.84 35.97
N VAL A 199 -9.80 43.75 35.48
CA VAL A 199 -10.98 43.40 36.29
C VAL A 199 -10.88 41.97 36.84
N PHE A 200 -10.33 41.03 36.06
CA PHE A 200 -10.01 39.67 36.51
C PHE A 200 -8.99 39.67 37.65
N ARG A 201 -7.90 40.44 37.54
CA ARG A 201 -6.91 40.61 38.60
C ARG A 201 -7.54 41.16 39.88
N GLU A 202 -8.43 42.16 39.76
CA GLU A 202 -9.19 42.67 40.90
C GLU A 202 -10.14 41.63 41.52
N ALA A 203 -10.82 40.83 40.70
CA ALA A 203 -11.73 39.79 41.19
C ALA A 203 -10.97 38.76 42.04
N VAL A 204 -9.87 38.22 41.50
CA VAL A 204 -8.99 37.28 42.23
C VAL A 204 -8.43 37.93 43.51
N TRP A 205 -8.01 39.20 43.47
CA TRP A 205 -7.52 39.90 44.66
C TRP A 205 -8.60 40.11 45.73
N LYS A 206 -9.86 40.33 45.32
CA LYS A 206 -11.01 40.46 46.23
C LYS A 206 -11.41 39.11 46.86
N GLU A 207 -11.28 38.01 46.12
CA GLU A 207 -11.52 36.65 46.63
C GLU A 207 -10.38 36.14 47.55
N CYS A 208 -9.14 36.60 47.35
CA CYS A 208 -7.98 36.17 48.13
C CYS A 208 -7.72 36.96 49.43
N LYS A 209 -8.52 37.98 49.76
CA LYS A 209 -8.38 38.69 51.04
C LYS A 209 -8.84 37.83 52.24
N PRO A 210 -8.04 37.69 53.32
CA PRO A 210 -8.57 37.30 54.62
C PRO A 210 -9.63 38.31 55.08
N CYS A 211 -10.75 37.82 55.62
CA CYS A 211 -11.72 38.69 56.29
C CYS A 211 -11.20 39.03 57.69
N GLU A 212 -10.93 40.32 57.94
CA GLU A 212 -10.59 40.81 59.28
C GLU A 212 -11.87 40.95 60.14
N GLU A 213 -11.78 40.34 61.32
CA GLU A 213 -12.58 40.46 62.55
C GLU A 213 -14.02 41.04 62.51
N SER A 214 -14.97 40.21 62.95
CA SER A 214 -16.12 40.66 63.75
C SER A 214 -16.59 39.58 64.75
N ASP A 215 -16.78 40.01 66.00
CA ASP A 215 -17.61 39.41 67.08
C ASP A 215 -17.28 38.03 67.72
N VAL A 216 -16.43 38.12 68.76
CA VAL A 216 -16.79 37.88 70.19
C VAL A 216 -17.18 36.45 70.66
N ASN A 217 -16.32 35.93 71.56
CA ASN A 217 -16.58 34.97 72.66
C ASN A 217 -17.35 33.65 72.42
N SER A 218 -16.63 32.53 72.58
CA SER A 218 -16.85 31.66 73.76
C SER A 218 -15.65 30.72 74.02
N SER A 219 -15.58 30.15 75.23
CA SER A 219 -14.39 29.47 75.76
C SER A 219 -14.49 27.94 75.75
N SER A 220 -13.39 27.22 75.46
CA SER A 220 -12.72 26.36 76.47
C SER A 220 -11.49 25.56 75.95
N GLN A 221 -10.45 25.53 76.80
CA GLN A 221 -9.39 24.53 77.03
C GLN A 221 -9.21 23.34 76.04
N GLY A 222 -7.95 23.05 75.62
CA GLY A 222 -7.69 21.90 74.72
C GLY A 222 -6.27 21.36 74.50
N ALA A 223 -5.29 21.59 75.40
CA ALA A 223 -3.92 21.00 75.36
C ALA A 223 -3.01 21.36 74.16
N ALA A 224 -1.68 21.23 74.36
CA ALA A 224 -0.66 21.63 73.38
C ALA A 224 0.09 20.43 72.77
N ASN A 225 0.52 20.57 71.51
CA ASN A 225 1.60 19.77 70.92
C ASN A 225 2.34 20.56 69.82
N LYS A 226 3.49 20.05 69.38
CA LYS A 226 4.51 20.79 68.59
C LYS A 226 4.10 21.16 67.14
N PRO A 227 4.73 22.19 66.53
CA PRO A 227 4.35 22.75 65.24
C PRO A 227 5.02 22.09 64.02
N ASP A 228 4.71 22.66 62.85
CA ASP A 228 5.43 22.60 61.56
C ASP A 228 5.41 21.27 60.78
N GLY A 229 4.24 21.00 60.19
CA GLY A 229 4.03 20.00 59.14
C GLY A 229 2.86 20.31 58.21
N LEU A 230 2.46 21.59 58.07
CA LEU A 230 1.25 21.96 57.35
C LEU A 230 1.43 21.89 55.82
N GLY A 231 1.00 20.79 55.22
CA GLY A 231 0.81 20.70 53.77
C GLY A 231 -0.33 21.64 53.34
N PHE A 232 0.00 22.69 52.59
CA PHE A 232 -1.00 23.56 51.96
C PHE A 232 -1.92 22.72 51.06
N LYS A 233 -3.19 22.61 51.43
CA LYS A 233 -4.22 22.06 50.54
C LYS A 233 -4.40 23.03 49.38
N THR A 234 -4.10 22.59 48.17
CA THR A 234 -4.30 23.35 46.91
C THR A 234 -5.79 23.40 46.53
N GLY A 235 -6.60 24.02 47.39
CA GLY A 235 -7.99 24.36 47.11
C GLY A 235 -8.05 25.44 46.04
N SER A 236 -8.77 25.18 44.95
CA SER A 236 -8.97 26.16 43.87
C SER A 236 -9.96 27.23 44.30
N GLY A 237 -9.46 28.40 44.69
CA GLY A 237 -10.29 29.57 44.99
C GLY A 237 -10.93 30.19 43.75
N VAL A 238 -10.20 30.23 42.63
CA VAL A 238 -10.64 30.93 41.41
C VAL A 238 -11.72 30.12 40.65
N PRO A 239 -12.89 30.72 40.31
CA PRO A 239 -13.92 30.05 39.53
C PRO A 239 -13.46 29.61 38.13
N LYS A 240 -13.84 28.39 37.72
CA LYS A 240 -13.46 27.80 36.42
C LYS A 240 -14.02 28.54 35.19
N CYS A 241 -15.14 29.25 35.35
CA CYS A 241 -15.70 30.11 34.31
C CYS A 241 -14.74 31.26 33.97
N LEU A 242 -14.30 32.01 34.98
CA LEU A 242 -13.48 33.22 34.81
C LEU A 242 -12.08 32.92 34.22
N THR A 243 -11.52 31.75 34.50
CA THR A 243 -10.26 31.30 33.86
C THR A 243 -10.43 30.83 32.42
N GLN A 244 -11.63 30.37 32.01
CA GLN A 244 -11.92 30.03 30.61
C GLN A 244 -11.98 31.29 29.73
N PHE A 245 -12.74 32.33 30.12
CA PHE A 245 -12.81 33.57 29.34
C PHE A 245 -11.44 34.25 29.22
N ALA A 246 -10.61 34.18 30.27
CA ALA A 246 -9.23 34.66 30.22
C ALA A 246 -8.40 33.92 29.14
N TRP A 247 -8.57 32.60 29.01
CA TRP A 247 -7.88 31.80 28.00
C TRP A 247 -8.34 32.14 26.57
N GLU A 248 -9.65 32.33 26.35
CA GLU A 248 -10.21 32.68 25.03
C GLU A 248 -9.74 34.07 24.56
N LEU A 249 -9.69 35.05 25.48
CA LEU A 249 -9.18 36.40 25.20
C LEU A 249 -7.65 36.43 25.01
N LEU A 250 -6.88 35.61 25.72
CA LEU A 250 -5.44 35.44 25.46
C LEU A 250 -5.18 34.77 24.11
N ARG A 251 -6.02 33.80 23.69
CA ARG A 251 -5.97 33.21 22.36
C ARG A 251 -6.27 34.23 21.27
N MET A 252 -7.24 35.12 21.50
CA MET A 252 -7.56 36.24 20.62
C MET A 252 -6.37 37.19 20.48
N LEU A 253 -5.79 37.67 21.59
CA LEU A 253 -4.59 38.51 21.60
C LEU A 253 -3.41 37.83 20.87
N GLY A 254 -3.24 36.52 21.05
CA GLY A 254 -2.22 35.72 20.37
C GLY A 254 -2.36 35.71 18.85
N LEU A 255 -3.59 35.79 18.33
CA LEU A 255 -3.88 35.95 16.91
C LEU A 255 -3.69 37.40 16.44
N ILE A 256 -4.18 38.39 17.20
CA ILE A 256 -4.03 39.82 16.88
C ILE A 256 -2.53 40.20 16.78
N PHE A 257 -1.68 39.59 17.59
CA PHE A 257 -0.23 39.78 17.57
C PHE A 257 0.54 38.85 16.62
N ASP A 258 -0.12 37.91 15.94
CA ASP A 258 0.56 37.07 14.96
C ASP A 258 0.83 37.81 13.66
N CYS A 259 2.08 38.25 13.50
CA CYS A 259 2.50 38.90 12.27
C CYS A 259 2.42 37.96 11.03
N GLU A 260 2.27 36.65 11.20
CA GLU A 260 2.07 35.71 10.09
C GLU A 260 0.61 35.67 9.60
N ALA A 261 -0.34 36.31 10.29
CA ALA A 261 -1.73 36.44 9.85
C ALA A 261 -1.87 37.32 8.59
N ASN A 262 -2.83 36.98 7.71
CA ASN A 262 -3.05 37.63 6.41
C ASN A 262 -3.15 39.16 6.49
N TYR A 263 -3.82 39.68 7.52
CA TYR A 263 -3.92 41.11 7.80
C TYR A 263 -2.54 41.76 7.94
N HIS A 264 -1.69 41.19 8.81
CA HIS A 264 -0.34 41.70 9.04
C HIS A 264 0.60 41.45 7.87
N GLN A 265 0.35 40.44 7.03
CA GLN A 265 1.07 40.26 5.77
C GLN A 265 0.75 41.40 4.80
N LEU A 266 -0.53 41.67 4.51
CA LEU A 266 -0.93 42.76 3.60
C LEU A 266 -0.46 44.13 4.10
N CYS A 267 -0.50 44.37 5.41
CA CYS A 267 0.02 45.58 6.05
C CYS A 267 1.54 45.80 5.88
N ARG A 268 2.31 44.75 5.56
CA ARG A 268 3.75 44.84 5.23
C ARG A 268 4.05 45.00 3.74
N ASP A 269 3.14 44.58 2.86
CA ASP A 269 3.34 44.63 1.41
C ASP A 269 3.00 46.02 0.80
N ARG A 270 2.45 46.96 1.59
CA ARG A 270 2.13 48.34 1.15
C ARG A 270 3.24 49.33 1.46
N SER A 271 3.69 50.05 0.43
CA SER A 271 4.81 51.01 0.50
C SER A 271 4.46 52.40 1.08
N GLY A 272 3.17 52.73 1.27
CA GLY A 272 2.76 54.06 1.73
C GLY A 272 1.44 54.06 2.49
N ASN A 273 1.50 54.46 3.77
CA ASN A 273 0.34 54.78 4.60
C ASN A 273 0.45 56.24 5.03
N THR A 274 -0.41 57.11 4.47
CA THR A 274 -0.14 58.55 4.34
C THR A 274 -1.09 59.43 5.17
N GLY A 275 -1.40 59.01 6.39
CA GLY A 275 -1.97 59.88 7.43
C GLY A 275 -3.35 60.49 7.18
N THR A 276 -4.13 59.96 6.24
CA THR A 276 -5.42 60.52 5.80
C THR A 276 -6.49 59.45 5.89
N TYR A 277 -7.42 59.62 6.85
CA TYR A 277 -8.27 58.57 7.41
C TYR A 277 -9.76 58.92 7.36
N SER A 278 -10.64 57.92 7.26
CA SER A 278 -12.10 58.09 7.38
C SER A 278 -12.66 57.88 8.80
N ASP A 279 -11.88 57.30 9.73
CA ASP A 279 -12.15 57.21 11.18
C ASP A 279 -10.83 57.50 11.92
N PRO A 280 -10.78 58.33 13.00
CA PRO A 280 -9.52 58.80 13.56
C PRO A 280 -8.57 57.68 14.03
N PHE A 281 -7.31 57.77 13.60
CA PHE A 281 -6.25 56.82 13.91
C PHE A 281 -5.45 57.30 15.13
N ASN A 282 -5.32 56.46 16.16
CA ASN A 282 -4.51 56.75 17.34
C ASN A 282 -3.06 56.28 17.09
N ASP A 283 -2.08 57.18 17.05
CA ASP A 283 -0.66 56.81 17.09
C ASP A 283 -0.20 56.69 18.55
N TRP A 284 -0.12 55.45 19.03
CA TRP A 284 0.31 55.13 20.38
C TRP A 284 1.81 55.37 20.60
N THR A 285 2.61 55.38 19.53
CA THR A 285 4.04 55.67 19.58
C THR A 285 4.27 57.16 19.84
N ALA A 286 3.56 58.02 19.11
CA ALA A 286 3.54 59.46 19.35
C ALA A 286 2.89 59.83 20.70
N LEU A 287 1.84 59.10 21.12
CA LEU A 287 1.19 59.31 22.42
C LEU A 287 2.15 59.04 23.60
N ILE A 288 2.93 57.96 23.55
CA ILE A 288 3.98 57.68 24.54
C ILE A 288 4.99 58.84 24.59
N GLN A 289 5.58 59.20 23.45
CA GLN A 289 6.62 60.23 23.36
C GLN A 289 6.15 61.64 23.79
N SER A 290 4.87 61.96 23.59
CA SER A 290 4.29 63.27 23.89
C SER A 290 3.71 63.41 25.29
N LYS A 291 3.09 62.35 25.85
CA LYS A 291 2.42 62.42 27.17
C LYS A 291 3.21 61.81 28.32
N LEU A 292 4.00 60.77 28.08
CA LEU A 292 4.89 60.18 29.10
C LEU A 292 6.29 60.83 29.07
N GLY A 293 6.59 61.64 28.04
CA GLY A 293 7.83 62.40 27.89
C GLY A 293 8.92 61.65 27.12
N ARG A 294 9.91 62.40 26.62
CA ARG A 294 10.96 61.88 25.70
C ARG A 294 11.83 60.76 26.28
N GLU A 295 11.83 60.55 27.58
CA GLU A 295 12.62 59.50 28.26
C GLU A 295 11.86 58.18 28.43
N TRP A 296 10.55 58.12 28.19
CA TRP A 296 9.80 56.86 28.28
C TRP A 296 9.99 56.02 27.00
N PRO A 297 10.61 54.83 27.10
CA PRO A 297 10.82 53.96 25.95
C PRO A 297 9.52 53.27 25.52
N VAL A 298 9.40 53.04 24.22
CA VAL A 298 8.24 52.37 23.60
C VAL A 298 8.28 50.85 23.87
N PHE A 299 7.11 50.21 23.79
CA PHE A 299 7.00 48.78 24.09
C PHE A 299 7.40 47.90 22.89
N ALA A 300 7.16 48.40 21.68
CA ALA A 300 7.58 47.82 20.41
C ALA A 300 8.10 48.89 19.43
N GLU A 301 9.00 48.46 18.55
CA GLU A 301 9.66 49.27 17.52
C GLU A 301 9.46 48.66 16.12
N THR A 302 9.55 49.49 15.08
CA THR A 302 9.42 49.02 13.69
C THR A 302 10.74 48.46 13.16
N LEU A 303 10.68 47.29 12.52
CA LEU A 303 11.83 46.71 11.83
C LEU A 303 12.23 47.56 10.62
N PRO A 304 13.53 47.66 10.26
CA PRO A 304 13.99 48.45 9.12
C PRO A 304 13.30 48.06 7.80
N SER A 305 13.22 46.75 7.54
CA SER A 305 12.32 46.10 6.59
C SER A 305 12.12 44.61 6.98
N PRO A 306 10.94 43.99 6.73
CA PRO A 306 9.69 44.61 6.31
C PRO A 306 9.02 45.38 7.46
N ARG A 307 8.40 46.52 7.15
CA ARG A 307 7.81 47.43 8.13
C ARG A 307 6.35 47.07 8.42
N ASN A 308 5.99 46.90 9.68
CA ASN A 308 4.58 46.72 10.10
C ASN A 308 4.19 47.74 11.17
N PHE A 309 3.83 48.95 10.73
CA PHE A 309 3.40 50.04 11.62
C PHE A 309 2.14 49.66 12.42
N TYR A 310 1.16 49.03 11.76
CA TYR A 310 -0.11 48.63 12.38
C TYR A 310 0.09 47.68 13.57
N LEU A 311 0.91 46.63 13.42
CA LEU A 311 1.23 45.70 14.53
C LEU A 311 1.96 46.40 15.68
N VAL A 312 2.98 47.22 15.37
CA VAL A 312 3.72 47.97 16.40
C VAL A 312 2.78 48.91 17.17
N ASN A 313 1.83 49.55 16.48
CA ASN A 313 0.82 50.41 17.09
C ASN A 313 -0.12 49.62 18.02
N LEU A 314 -0.58 48.42 17.64
CA LEU A 314 -1.38 47.53 18.51
C LEU A 314 -0.59 47.05 19.75
N ILE A 315 0.71 46.79 19.61
CA ILE A 315 1.55 46.37 20.73
C ILE A 315 1.84 47.54 21.69
N ASN A 316 2.06 48.76 21.16
CA ASN A 316 2.21 49.96 21.97
C ASN A 316 0.89 50.32 22.70
N CYS A 317 -0.27 50.18 22.04
CA CYS A 317 -1.59 50.26 22.67
C CYS A 317 -1.72 49.29 23.87
N PHE A 318 -1.39 48.01 23.68
CA PHE A 318 -1.43 46.99 24.73
C PHE A 318 -0.51 47.32 25.91
N GLY A 319 0.72 47.78 25.64
CA GLY A 319 1.66 48.19 26.67
C GLY A 319 1.22 49.43 27.46
N VAL A 320 0.60 50.40 26.77
CA VAL A 320 0.02 51.60 27.38
C VAL A 320 -1.13 51.25 28.34
N TYR A 321 -2.04 50.35 27.94
CA TYR A 321 -3.07 49.80 28.85
C TYR A 321 -2.53 48.75 29.83
N GLY A 322 -1.24 48.79 30.19
CA GLY A 322 -0.61 47.95 31.21
C GLY A 322 -0.55 46.45 30.88
N GLY A 323 -0.89 46.04 29.66
CA GLY A 323 -1.13 44.64 29.28
C GLY A 323 0.06 43.71 29.55
N PHE A 324 1.28 44.17 29.31
CA PHE A 324 2.49 43.38 29.65
C PHE A 324 2.62 43.10 31.16
N ARG A 325 2.28 44.07 32.02
CA ARG A 325 2.29 43.88 33.49
C ARG A 325 1.21 42.89 33.94
N LEU A 326 0.07 42.86 33.24
CA LEU A 326 -1.00 41.90 33.48
C LEU A 326 -0.58 40.48 33.05
N LEU A 327 0.06 40.32 31.87
CA LEU A 327 0.65 39.05 31.44
C LEU A 327 1.72 38.55 32.40
N HIS A 328 2.57 39.45 32.92
CA HIS A 328 3.56 39.10 33.94
C HIS A 328 2.87 38.59 35.21
N TRP A 329 1.93 39.36 35.76
CA TRP A 329 1.20 38.98 36.96
C TRP A 329 0.49 37.62 36.82
N LEU A 330 -0.25 37.39 35.73
CA LEU A 330 -0.85 36.08 35.41
C LEU A 330 0.21 34.99 35.27
N GLY A 331 1.33 35.33 34.64
CA GLY A 331 2.47 34.46 34.38
C GLY A 331 3.30 34.12 35.62
N THR A 332 3.19 34.84 36.72
CA THR A 332 3.86 34.53 38.00
C THR A 332 2.96 33.75 38.97
N GLN A 333 1.63 33.76 38.79
CA GLN A 333 0.68 33.07 39.68
C GLN A 333 0.96 31.59 39.88
N SER A 334 1.04 31.13 41.13
CA SER A 334 1.32 29.73 41.49
C SER A 334 0.36 28.73 40.83
N TRP A 335 -0.92 29.10 40.67
CA TRP A 335 -1.96 28.29 40.04
C TRP A 335 -1.92 28.22 38.51
N ALA A 336 -1.06 29.01 37.83
CA ALA A 336 -0.94 28.98 36.37
C ALA A 336 -0.32 27.66 35.87
N ASN A 337 -1.11 26.86 35.16
CA ASN A 337 -0.69 25.59 34.57
C ASN A 337 0.05 25.77 33.22
N ILE A 338 0.58 24.68 32.67
CA ILE A 338 1.37 24.72 31.42
C ILE A 338 0.57 25.25 30.21
N THR A 339 -0.74 24.95 30.16
CA THR A 339 -1.65 25.36 29.08
C THR A 339 -2.01 26.85 29.15
N LEU A 340 -2.13 27.43 30.34
CA LEU A 340 -2.25 28.87 30.53
C LEU A 340 -0.92 29.57 30.21
N ILE A 341 0.22 29.05 30.67
CA ILE A 341 1.56 29.57 30.37
C ILE A 341 1.81 29.61 28.84
N ALA A 342 1.40 28.59 28.08
CA ALA A 342 1.45 28.59 26.62
C ALA A 342 0.63 29.73 26.00
N SER A 343 -0.51 30.04 26.60
CA SER A 343 -1.46 31.04 26.13
C SER A 343 -1.04 32.46 26.49
N LEU A 344 -0.28 32.63 27.60
CA LEU A 344 0.36 33.89 28.00
C LEU A 344 1.61 34.20 27.16
N LEU A 345 2.43 33.19 26.84
CA LEU A 345 3.64 33.37 26.02
C LEU A 345 3.34 33.55 24.52
N SER A 346 2.27 32.92 24.01
CA SER A 346 1.97 32.90 22.58
C SER A 346 1.88 34.31 21.94
N PRO A 347 1.17 35.30 22.52
CA PRO A 347 1.18 36.67 21.99
C PRO A 347 2.59 37.27 21.89
N MET A 348 3.41 37.11 22.93
CA MET A 348 4.77 37.66 22.96
C MET A 348 5.70 36.99 21.95
N ALA A 349 5.63 35.66 21.82
CA ALA A 349 6.41 34.91 20.85
C ALA A 349 5.97 35.24 19.40
N ASN A 350 4.68 35.47 19.19
CA ASN A 350 4.13 35.80 17.88
C ASN A 350 4.54 37.21 17.38
N CYS A 351 4.81 38.16 18.26
CA CYS A 351 5.34 39.49 17.90
C CYS A 351 6.81 39.74 18.29
N ALA A 352 7.57 38.70 18.65
CA ALA A 352 8.86 38.82 19.33
C ALA A 352 9.87 39.75 18.65
N GLU A 353 9.98 39.76 17.32
CA GLU A 353 10.93 40.63 16.60
C GLU A 353 10.73 42.13 16.86
N TYR A 354 9.51 42.56 17.20
CA TYR A 354 9.15 43.96 17.40
C TYR A 354 9.33 44.43 18.86
N LEU A 355 9.37 43.52 19.84
CA LEU A 355 9.43 43.86 21.28
C LEU A 355 10.77 44.50 21.66
N THR A 356 10.73 45.58 22.45
CA THR A 356 11.95 46.27 22.93
C THR A 356 12.60 45.57 24.13
N ALA A 357 13.87 45.90 24.38
CA ALA A 357 14.60 45.42 25.57
C ALA A 357 13.88 45.82 26.87
N TYR A 358 13.34 47.04 26.93
CA TYR A 358 12.55 47.55 28.06
C TYR A 358 11.36 46.63 28.39
N THR A 359 10.55 46.25 27.39
CA THR A 359 9.39 45.36 27.58
C THR A 359 9.79 43.99 28.12
N LEU A 360 10.82 43.39 27.53
CA LEU A 360 11.28 42.06 27.91
C LEU A 360 12.01 42.04 29.26
N GLN A 361 12.75 43.09 29.61
CA GLN A 361 13.56 43.14 30.83
C GLN A 361 12.78 43.66 32.06
N ARG A 362 11.82 44.60 31.89
CA ARG A 362 11.09 45.21 33.02
C ARG A 362 9.64 44.74 33.19
N HIS A 363 8.88 44.51 32.11
CA HIS A 363 7.42 44.37 32.23
C HIS A 363 6.84 42.98 31.99
N CYS A 364 7.52 42.06 31.29
CA CYS A 364 7.00 40.69 31.15
C CYS A 364 8.00 39.56 30.84
N GLY A 365 9.12 39.82 30.16
CA GLY A 365 9.92 38.74 29.54
C GLY A 365 10.72 37.87 30.51
N VAL A 366 11.76 38.43 31.15
CA VAL A 366 12.82 37.65 31.80
C VAL A 366 12.31 36.73 32.92
N VAL A 367 11.58 37.26 33.92
CA VAL A 367 11.13 36.48 35.08
C VAL A 367 10.12 35.40 34.67
N LEU A 368 9.23 35.69 33.71
CA LEU A 368 8.32 34.70 33.15
C LEU A 368 9.09 33.59 32.42
N MET A 369 10.11 33.93 31.63
CA MET A 369 10.94 32.94 30.94
C MET A 369 11.81 32.10 31.91
N GLN A 370 12.28 32.68 33.01
CA GLN A 370 12.94 31.96 34.10
C GLN A 370 11.96 30.97 34.78
N ARG A 371 10.72 31.39 35.07
CA ARG A 371 9.67 30.49 35.58
C ARG A 371 9.38 29.37 34.60
N VAL A 372 9.28 29.68 33.32
CA VAL A 372 9.03 28.70 32.25
C VAL A 372 10.15 27.67 32.18
N LEU A 373 11.41 28.09 32.22
CA LEU A 373 12.57 27.18 32.31
C LEU A 373 12.48 26.29 33.56
N TRP A 374 12.22 26.87 34.74
CA TRP A 374 12.07 26.11 35.97
C TRP A 374 10.93 25.09 35.88
N ARG A 375 9.76 25.47 35.36
CA ARG A 375 8.60 24.57 35.24
C ARG A 375 8.79 23.49 34.19
N LEU A 376 9.43 23.78 33.06
CA LEU A 376 9.77 22.79 32.04
C LEU A 376 10.79 21.76 32.54
N SER A 377 11.76 22.19 33.37
CA SER A 377 12.71 21.28 34.04
C SER A 377 12.08 20.47 35.19
N ASN A 378 10.91 20.87 35.69
CA ASN A 378 10.19 20.25 36.80
C ASN A 378 8.73 19.93 36.41
N LEU A 379 8.54 19.16 35.33
CA LEU A 379 7.23 18.63 34.90
C LEU A 379 6.91 17.29 35.59
N ASN A 380 5.62 17.05 35.85
CA ASN A 380 5.13 15.81 36.45
C ASN A 380 4.62 14.85 35.36
N GLU A 381 4.39 13.58 35.70
CA GLU A 381 3.82 12.62 34.74
C GLU A 381 2.46 13.07 34.18
N ASP A 382 1.67 13.79 34.99
CA ASP A 382 0.30 14.17 34.64
C ASP A 382 0.28 15.30 33.57
N ASP A 383 1.32 16.15 33.53
CA ASP A 383 1.55 17.10 32.44
C ASP A 383 1.73 16.40 31.08
N PHE A 384 2.14 15.11 31.08
CA PHE A 384 2.24 14.25 29.88
C PHE A 384 1.06 13.26 29.75
N LYS A 385 0.06 13.29 30.64
CA LYS A 385 -1.19 12.52 30.54
C LYS A 385 -2.33 13.36 29.97
N ASP A 386 -2.35 14.66 30.27
CA ASP A 386 -3.30 15.61 29.70
C ASP A 386 -3.23 15.64 28.15
N ARG A 387 -4.40 15.80 27.52
CA ARG A 387 -4.59 15.93 26.08
C ARG A 387 -4.50 17.38 25.59
N GLU A 388 -4.72 18.33 26.47
CA GLU A 388 -4.65 19.78 26.21
C GLU A 388 -3.28 20.36 26.61
N SER A 389 -2.33 19.51 26.97
CA SER A 389 -0.98 19.86 27.38
C SER A 389 -0.18 20.49 26.24
N ARG A 390 0.24 21.75 26.43
CA ARG A 390 0.95 22.56 25.43
C ARG A 390 2.44 22.72 25.71
N ILE A 391 3.07 21.72 26.33
CA ILE A 391 4.51 21.71 26.71
C ILE A 391 5.41 22.14 25.54
N PHE A 392 5.15 21.62 24.33
CA PHE A 392 6.00 21.89 23.18
C PHE A 392 5.77 23.30 22.58
N ASP A 393 4.55 23.83 22.63
CA ASP A 393 4.24 25.24 22.33
C ASP A 393 5.00 26.18 23.28
N VAL A 394 5.05 25.85 24.58
CA VAL A 394 5.74 26.64 25.62
C VAL A 394 7.23 26.75 25.31
N ILE A 395 7.92 25.62 25.09
CA ILE A 395 9.36 25.66 24.80
C ILE A 395 9.68 26.25 23.41
N THR A 396 8.79 26.09 22.43
CA THR A 396 8.91 26.77 21.12
C THR A 396 8.76 28.29 21.28
N SER A 397 7.82 28.75 22.10
CA SER A 397 7.61 30.17 22.42
C SER A 397 8.80 30.76 23.20
N LEU A 398 9.28 30.02 24.21
CA LEU A 398 10.50 30.34 24.95
C LEU A 398 11.69 30.48 23.99
N ARG A 399 11.88 29.56 23.05
CA ARG A 399 12.99 29.59 22.07
C ARG A 399 12.97 30.83 21.18
N VAL A 400 11.80 31.21 20.66
CA VAL A 400 11.62 32.43 19.86
C VAL A 400 11.96 33.68 20.68
N LEU A 401 11.52 33.73 21.94
CA LEU A 401 11.85 34.84 22.84
C LEU A 401 13.33 34.85 23.24
N THR A 402 13.98 33.70 23.43
CA THR A 402 15.44 33.61 23.68
C THR A 402 16.24 34.11 22.47
N TYR A 403 15.76 33.90 21.25
CA TYR A 403 16.33 34.55 20.07
C TYR A 403 16.25 36.08 20.16
N ARG A 404 15.08 36.64 20.55
CA ARG A 404 14.95 38.09 20.71
C ARG A 404 15.81 38.66 21.84
N LEU A 405 15.87 37.99 23.01
CA LEU A 405 16.78 38.38 24.09
C LEU A 405 18.26 38.34 23.64
N SER A 406 18.61 37.43 22.74
CA SER A 406 19.96 37.33 22.16
C SER A 406 20.24 38.44 21.14
N ASP A 407 19.27 38.78 20.27
CA ASP A 407 19.36 39.94 19.36
C ASP A 407 19.57 41.26 20.13
N LEU A 408 19.00 41.35 21.34
CA LEU A 408 19.03 42.53 22.22
C LEU A 408 20.16 42.50 23.26
N GLY A 409 21.05 41.50 23.24
CA GLY A 409 22.18 41.38 24.19
C GLY A 409 21.83 41.05 25.64
N ILE A 410 20.56 40.77 25.95
CA ILE A 410 20.04 40.55 27.32
C ILE A 410 19.75 39.07 27.66
N ALA A 411 20.18 38.13 26.82
CA ALA A 411 19.99 36.69 27.06
C ALA A 411 20.71 36.14 28.31
N TYR A 412 21.73 36.83 28.81
CA TYR A 412 22.49 36.43 30.01
C TYR A 412 21.61 36.29 31.27
N SER A 413 20.49 37.01 31.34
CA SER A 413 19.54 36.92 32.46
C SER A 413 18.86 35.54 32.58
N LEU A 414 18.93 34.68 31.56
CA LEU A 414 18.43 33.29 31.63
C LEU A 414 19.47 32.28 32.15
N LEU A 415 20.75 32.66 32.22
CA LEU A 415 21.87 31.74 32.47
C LEU A 415 21.71 30.88 33.74
N PRO A 416 21.23 31.39 34.90
CA PRO A 416 21.05 30.58 36.11
C PRO A 416 20.10 29.39 35.94
N PHE A 417 19.12 29.49 35.03
CA PHE A 417 18.12 28.45 34.77
C PHE A 417 18.44 27.57 33.56
N LEU A 418 19.49 27.90 32.79
CA LEU A 418 19.97 27.10 31.65
C LEU A 418 21.15 26.18 32.00
N ASN A 419 21.93 26.52 33.03
CA ASN A 419 23.14 25.80 33.44
C ASN A 419 22.91 24.71 34.51
N SER A 420 21.66 24.27 34.76
CA SER A 420 21.29 23.39 35.88
C SER A 420 21.71 21.91 35.73
N THR A 421 22.87 21.62 35.12
CA THR A 421 23.44 20.27 34.99
C THR A 421 24.63 19.99 35.90
N ASP A 422 25.23 21.01 36.54
CA ASP A 422 26.31 20.80 37.52
C ASP A 422 25.75 20.57 38.93
N SER A 423 26.09 19.41 39.51
CA SER A 423 25.53 18.90 40.76
C SER A 423 26.20 19.47 42.02
N SER A 424 26.48 20.78 42.04
CA SER A 424 27.33 21.42 43.04
C SER A 424 26.87 22.82 43.52
N ASN A 425 25.80 23.39 42.95
CA ASN A 425 25.27 24.69 43.36
C ASN A 425 23.94 24.58 44.14
N GLU A 426 23.74 25.46 45.11
CA GLU A 426 22.74 25.36 46.19
C GLU A 426 21.27 25.52 45.77
N PHE A 427 20.97 25.64 44.47
CA PHE A 427 19.62 25.80 43.94
C PHE A 427 18.86 24.47 43.71
N GLN A 428 19.32 23.36 44.28
CA GLN A 428 18.53 22.12 44.38
C GLN A 428 17.44 22.25 45.45
N SER A 429 16.32 22.90 45.09
CA SER A 429 15.10 22.94 45.90
C SER A 429 13.88 22.51 45.08
N PRO A 430 13.09 21.52 45.55
CA PRO A 430 11.79 21.19 44.95
C PRO A 430 10.69 22.19 45.32
N ARG A 431 11.01 23.25 46.09
CA ARG A 431 10.07 24.35 46.36
C ARG A 431 10.15 25.37 45.23
N GLN A 432 9.01 25.65 44.62
CA GLN A 432 8.86 26.73 43.64
C GLN A 432 9.27 28.08 44.28
N PRO A 433 10.09 28.90 43.60
CA PRO A 433 10.33 30.28 44.02
C PRO A 433 9.02 31.08 44.09
N ASP A 434 8.97 32.09 44.95
CA ASP A 434 7.97 33.16 44.77
C ASP A 434 8.34 33.93 43.50
N TRP A 435 7.44 33.95 42.53
CA TRP A 435 7.65 34.62 41.24
C TRP A 435 7.08 36.04 41.22
N GLU A 436 6.25 36.43 42.19
CA GLU A 436 5.84 37.84 42.37
C GLU A 436 6.91 38.63 43.11
N SER A 437 7.52 38.04 44.14
CA SER A 437 8.63 38.65 44.88
C SER A 437 10.02 38.35 44.29
N PHE A 438 10.09 37.72 43.10
CA PHE A 438 11.38 37.32 42.53
C PHE A 438 12.21 38.57 42.18
N PRO A 439 13.45 38.69 42.68
CA PRO A 439 14.24 39.87 42.44
C PRO A 439 14.54 40.03 40.95
N LEU A 440 14.38 41.25 40.44
CA LEU A 440 14.97 41.71 39.18
C LEU A 440 16.48 41.89 39.38
N THR A 441 17.18 40.80 39.71
CA THR A 441 18.58 40.82 40.14
C THR A 441 19.46 41.34 39.02
N GLU A 442 20.28 42.34 39.34
CA GLU A 442 21.43 42.73 38.53
C GLU A 442 22.46 41.59 38.55
N VAL A 443 22.25 40.60 37.68
CA VAL A 443 23.32 39.68 37.28
C VAL A 443 24.34 40.52 36.53
N VAL A 444 25.34 41.01 37.26
CA VAL A 444 26.50 41.72 36.70
C VAL A 444 27.05 40.87 35.56
N PRO A 445 27.19 41.42 34.34
CA PRO A 445 27.72 40.66 33.22
C PRO A 445 29.19 40.30 33.50
N SER A 446 29.44 39.05 33.89
CA SER A 446 30.76 38.42 33.80
C SER A 446 31.17 38.46 32.33
N TRP A 447 32.33 39.04 32.03
CA TRP A 447 32.76 39.45 30.67
C TRP A 447 33.14 38.28 29.73
N ASP A 448 32.62 37.08 29.98
CA ASP A 448 32.65 35.98 29.03
C ASP A 448 31.63 36.26 27.91
N ASN A 449 32.11 36.43 26.68
CA ASN A 449 31.27 36.67 25.49
C ASN A 449 30.50 35.40 25.08
N VAL A 450 29.51 35.01 25.89
CA VAL A 450 28.60 33.88 25.63
C VAL A 450 27.74 34.19 24.41
N SER A 451 28.13 33.65 23.26
CA SER A 451 27.42 33.81 21.99
C SER A 451 25.94 33.44 22.11
N ALA A 452 25.08 34.15 21.37
CA ALA A 452 23.66 33.82 21.13
C ALA A 452 23.44 32.33 20.80
N THR A 453 24.40 31.69 20.13
CA THR A 453 24.35 30.26 19.79
C THR A 453 24.35 29.34 21.00
N PHE A 454 24.91 29.74 22.14
CA PHE A 454 24.93 28.96 23.38
C PHE A 454 23.54 28.90 24.02
N PHE A 455 22.90 30.06 24.22
CA PHE A 455 21.56 30.13 24.84
C PHE A 455 20.53 29.32 24.06
N ILE A 456 20.54 29.43 22.73
CA ILE A 456 19.69 28.61 21.86
C ILE A 456 20.06 27.14 21.92
N ALA A 457 21.35 26.77 22.00
CA ALA A 457 21.75 25.36 22.13
C ALA A 457 21.29 24.71 23.44
N GLN A 458 21.22 25.45 24.56
CA GLN A 458 20.67 24.91 25.81
C GLN A 458 19.14 24.74 25.73
N VAL A 459 18.42 25.64 25.05
CA VAL A 459 16.97 25.47 24.80
C VAL A 459 16.70 24.34 23.80
N ASP A 460 17.46 24.23 22.71
CA ASP A 460 17.43 23.09 21.77
C ASP A 460 17.64 21.76 22.52
N LYS A 461 18.61 21.73 23.46
CA LYS A 461 18.92 20.56 24.32
C LYS A 461 17.80 20.23 25.30
N LEU A 462 17.17 21.23 25.93
CA LEU A 462 16.01 21.02 26.81
C LEU A 462 14.81 20.46 26.02
N HIS A 463 14.53 21.01 24.83
CA HIS A 463 13.44 20.54 23.95
C HIS A 463 13.66 19.08 23.51
N CYS A 464 14.86 18.75 23.06
CA CYS A 464 15.26 17.36 22.77
C CYS A 464 15.23 16.43 24.01
N THR A 465 15.39 16.96 25.23
CA THR A 465 15.26 16.18 26.47
C THR A 465 13.80 15.89 26.82
N LEU A 466 12.91 16.88 26.66
CA LEU A 466 11.46 16.73 26.85
C LEU A 466 10.83 15.80 25.80
N LEU A 467 11.28 15.87 24.54
CA LEU A 467 10.90 14.91 23.50
C LEU A 467 11.35 13.49 23.88
N LEU A 468 12.56 13.33 24.41
CA LEU A 468 13.09 12.01 24.78
C LEU A 468 12.36 11.40 25.99
N SER A 469 12.07 12.18 27.03
CA SER A 469 11.36 11.68 28.23
C SER A 469 9.89 11.33 27.93
N ALA A 470 9.24 12.08 27.03
CA ALA A 470 7.89 11.77 26.57
C ALA A 470 7.84 10.56 25.64
N LEU A 471 8.83 10.35 24.76
CA LEU A 471 8.92 9.19 23.87
C LEU A 471 9.31 7.90 24.62
N SER A 472 10.31 8.00 25.50
CA SER A 472 10.95 6.88 26.20
C SER A 472 11.25 7.26 27.66
N PRO A 473 10.26 7.16 28.56
CA PRO A 473 10.41 7.52 29.97
C PRO A 473 11.43 6.63 30.70
N PRO A 474 12.10 7.15 31.75
CA PRO A 474 13.07 6.37 32.52
C PRO A 474 12.39 5.23 33.30
N HIS A 475 13.05 4.05 33.28
CA HIS A 475 12.58 2.84 33.95
C HIS A 475 12.26 3.09 35.43
N GLY A 476 11.05 2.70 35.87
CA GLY A 476 10.57 2.90 37.24
C GLY A 476 9.56 4.05 37.40
N SER A 477 9.51 5.01 36.46
CA SER A 477 8.35 5.90 36.32
C SER A 477 7.14 5.15 35.75
N ALA A 478 5.92 5.56 36.09
CA ALA A 478 4.68 4.86 35.74
C ALA A 478 4.18 5.15 34.30
N GLY A 479 5.13 5.39 33.39
CA GLY A 479 4.92 5.43 31.95
C GLY A 479 4.37 6.76 31.43
N ALA A 480 5.21 7.48 30.66
CA ALA A 480 4.73 8.48 29.71
C ALA A 480 3.57 7.91 28.88
N SER A 481 2.44 8.61 28.93
CA SER A 481 1.16 8.09 28.44
C SER A 481 1.17 7.88 26.92
N PHE A 482 0.12 7.23 26.39
CA PHE A 482 -0.12 7.23 24.95
C PHE A 482 -0.23 8.67 24.41
N ASN A 483 -0.90 9.56 25.15
CA ASN A 483 -1.06 10.97 24.77
C ASN A 483 0.30 11.68 24.70
N GLY A 484 1.15 11.52 25.72
CA GLY A 484 2.49 12.14 25.79
C GLY A 484 3.42 11.66 24.67
N ARG A 485 3.44 10.35 24.38
CA ARG A 485 4.17 9.79 23.24
C ARG A 485 3.66 10.31 21.90
N MET A 486 2.34 10.42 21.73
CA MET A 486 1.73 10.97 20.52
C MET A 486 2.02 12.47 20.35
N LEU A 487 1.99 13.24 21.44
CA LEU A 487 2.27 14.67 21.47
C LEU A 487 3.73 14.96 21.06
N ALA A 488 4.68 14.25 21.69
CA ALA A 488 6.10 14.36 21.35
C ALA A 488 6.40 13.90 19.92
N LEU A 489 5.79 12.81 19.45
CA LEU A 489 5.98 12.33 18.08
C LEU A 489 5.42 13.32 17.04
N ARG A 490 4.28 13.98 17.32
CA ARG A 490 3.71 15.03 16.46
C ARG A 490 4.62 16.25 16.38
N ASN A 491 5.07 16.78 17.53
CA ASN A 491 5.97 17.93 17.54
C ASN A 491 7.34 17.59 16.90
N LEU A 492 7.84 16.36 17.04
CA LEU A 492 9.06 15.92 16.37
C LEU A 492 8.91 15.89 14.83
N VAL A 493 7.74 15.52 14.31
CA VAL A 493 7.41 15.59 12.87
C VAL A 493 7.36 17.05 12.40
N GLU A 494 6.61 17.90 13.11
CA GLU A 494 6.50 19.35 12.85
C GLU A 494 7.87 20.05 12.83
N GLN A 495 8.68 19.83 13.86
CA GLN A 495 10.02 20.43 13.99
C GLN A 495 10.95 19.98 12.85
N LEU A 496 10.89 18.71 12.42
CA LEU A 496 11.63 18.23 11.26
C LEU A 496 11.12 18.81 9.93
N GLU A 497 9.81 18.99 9.77
CA GLU A 497 9.21 19.53 8.55
C GLU A 497 9.60 21.00 8.35
N VAL A 498 9.45 21.84 9.37
CA VAL A 498 9.85 23.27 9.32
C VAL A 498 11.38 23.41 9.19
N ALA A 499 12.17 22.61 9.92
CA ALA A 499 13.63 22.62 9.78
C ALA A 499 14.10 22.24 8.37
N LYS A 500 13.38 21.32 7.70
CA LYS A 500 13.69 20.92 6.32
C LYS A 500 13.31 21.98 5.31
N ILE A 501 12.12 22.59 5.43
CA ILE A 501 11.67 23.69 4.56
C ILE A 501 12.64 24.88 4.63
N THR A 502 13.14 25.23 5.82
CA THR A 502 14.14 26.30 5.97
C THR A 502 15.50 25.93 5.36
N LEU A 503 15.97 24.69 5.52
CA LEU A 503 17.20 24.20 4.90
C LEU A 503 17.13 24.22 3.36
N ASP A 504 16.06 23.66 2.78
CA ASP A 504 15.86 23.62 1.32
C ASP A 504 15.83 25.05 0.76
N SER A 505 15.13 25.98 1.44
CA SER A 505 15.09 27.42 1.08
C SER A 505 16.49 28.07 1.07
N GLU A 506 17.32 27.81 2.09
CA GLU A 506 18.69 28.34 2.17
C GLU A 506 19.57 27.79 1.02
N THR A 507 19.41 26.53 0.62
CA THR A 507 20.16 25.98 -0.54
C THR A 507 19.72 26.57 -1.88
N HIS A 508 18.45 26.93 -2.04
CA HIS A 508 17.96 27.60 -3.25
C HIS A 508 18.45 29.05 -3.35
N GLN A 509 18.46 29.79 -2.23
CA GLN A 509 18.90 31.18 -2.21
C GLN A 509 20.42 31.30 -2.41
N THR A 510 21.22 30.47 -1.72
CA THR A 510 22.68 30.44 -1.90
C THR A 510 23.12 30.01 -3.30
N ARG A 511 22.34 29.17 -4.01
CA ARG A 511 22.57 28.86 -5.43
C ARG A 511 22.35 30.07 -6.33
N MET A 512 21.25 30.81 -6.16
CA MET A 512 20.96 32.03 -6.94
C MET A 512 22.06 33.07 -6.80
N ASP A 513 22.58 33.29 -5.59
CA ASP A 513 23.67 34.24 -5.35
C ASP A 513 25.05 33.70 -5.77
N GLY A 514 25.27 32.38 -5.72
CA GLY A 514 26.47 31.73 -6.27
C GLY A 514 26.59 31.81 -7.79
N GLU A 515 25.47 31.66 -8.52
CA GLU A 515 25.40 31.86 -9.98
C GLU A 515 25.63 33.34 -10.35
N ARG A 516 25.09 34.28 -9.57
CA ARG A 516 25.38 35.71 -9.71
C ARG A 516 26.86 36.04 -9.51
N ALA A 517 27.55 35.35 -8.60
CA ALA A 517 28.97 35.56 -8.31
C ALA A 517 29.91 34.95 -9.38
N SER A 518 29.54 33.83 -10.00
CA SER A 518 30.41 33.09 -10.94
C SER A 518 30.20 33.43 -12.42
N GLY A 519 29.17 34.21 -12.76
CA GLY A 519 28.75 34.53 -14.14
C GLY A 519 29.65 35.52 -14.90
N GLY A 520 30.88 35.13 -15.21
CA GLY A 520 31.92 35.98 -15.82
C GLY A 520 31.74 36.45 -17.27
N PHE A 521 30.53 36.67 -17.79
CA PHE A 521 30.31 37.29 -19.12
C PHE A 521 29.04 38.15 -19.21
N ARG A 522 29.21 39.36 -19.76
CA ARG A 522 28.16 40.37 -20.10
C ARG A 522 27.03 40.51 -19.08
N ARG A 523 27.15 41.52 -18.20
CA ARG A 523 26.00 42.11 -17.48
C ARG A 523 24.90 42.47 -18.50
N ARG A 524 23.80 41.70 -18.52
CA ARG A 524 22.49 42.28 -18.91
C ARG A 524 22.17 43.37 -17.89
N PRO A 525 21.49 44.47 -18.27
CA PRO A 525 20.98 45.41 -17.29
C PRO A 525 20.11 44.64 -16.29
N VAL A 526 20.37 44.84 -15.00
CA VAL A 526 19.49 44.30 -13.95
C VAL A 526 18.13 44.96 -14.18
N ALA A 527 17.10 44.17 -14.50
CA ALA A 527 15.75 44.67 -14.52
C ALA A 527 15.47 45.26 -13.13
N GLN A 528 15.14 46.56 -13.07
CA GLN A 528 14.81 47.21 -11.81
C GLN A 528 13.65 46.44 -11.17
N LEU A 529 13.94 45.72 -10.09
CA LEU A 529 12.91 45.07 -9.30
C LEU A 529 11.95 46.17 -8.84
N SER A 530 10.67 46.02 -9.15
CA SER A 530 9.67 46.98 -8.67
C SER A 530 9.71 47.02 -7.14
N SER A 531 9.34 48.16 -6.55
CA SER A 531 9.30 48.29 -5.08
C SER A 531 8.43 47.20 -4.43
N ALA A 532 7.36 46.76 -5.10
CA ALA A 532 6.54 45.62 -4.67
C ALA A 532 7.29 44.27 -4.73
N THR A 533 8.10 44.02 -5.76
CA THR A 533 8.91 42.79 -5.86
C THR A 533 10.02 42.75 -4.80
N LEU A 534 10.59 43.91 -4.45
CA LEU A 534 11.53 44.03 -3.33
C LEU A 534 10.84 43.74 -1.99
N LEU A 535 9.74 44.44 -1.68
CA LEU A 535 8.96 44.22 -0.45
C LEU A 535 8.52 42.75 -0.29
N ALA A 536 8.02 42.12 -1.35
CA ALA A 536 7.66 40.71 -1.33
C ALA A 536 8.86 39.78 -1.01
N SER A 537 10.06 40.12 -1.50
CA SER A 537 11.28 39.35 -1.20
C SER A 537 11.77 39.56 0.24
N GLU A 538 11.60 40.77 0.80
CA GLU A 538 11.93 41.09 2.19
C GLU A 538 10.93 40.43 3.17
N ASN A 539 9.65 40.39 2.80
CA ASN A 539 8.62 39.63 3.52
C ASN A 539 8.88 38.12 3.48
N ALA A 540 9.28 37.55 2.34
CA ALA A 540 9.68 36.15 2.26
C ALA A 540 10.90 35.83 3.16
N ALA A 541 11.92 36.69 3.12
CA ALA A 541 13.11 36.53 3.98
C ALA A 541 12.79 36.66 5.48
N PHE A 542 11.84 37.51 5.85
CA PHE A 542 11.32 37.64 7.22
C PHE A 542 10.59 36.37 7.70
N LEU A 543 9.73 35.78 6.85
CA LEU A 543 9.02 34.54 7.18
C LEU A 543 9.98 33.34 7.32
N VAL A 544 10.97 33.20 6.42
CA VAL A 544 12.01 32.15 6.54
C VAL A 544 12.81 32.31 7.83
N ARG A 545 13.15 33.55 8.22
CA ARG A 545 13.83 33.85 9.49
C ARG A 545 12.99 33.42 10.70
N ARG A 546 11.67 33.63 10.68
CA ARG A 546 10.75 33.20 11.75
C ARG A 546 10.63 31.67 11.83
N GLY A 547 10.50 30.98 10.69
CA GLY A 547 10.53 29.51 10.66
C GLY A 547 11.77 28.94 11.34
N LYS A 548 12.96 29.52 11.08
CA LYS A 548 14.24 29.13 11.70
C LYS A 548 14.29 29.43 13.22
N ARG A 549 13.57 30.44 13.70
CA ARG A 549 13.42 30.76 15.14
C ARG A 549 12.43 29.82 15.84
N ARG A 550 11.39 29.33 15.16
CA ARG A 550 10.45 28.32 15.69
C ARG A 550 10.99 26.88 15.65
N ALA A 551 11.89 26.53 14.71
CA ALA A 551 12.37 25.16 14.51
C ALA A 551 13.80 24.86 15.03
N ILE A 552 13.98 23.76 15.76
CA ILE A 552 15.30 23.20 16.14
C ILE A 552 16.15 22.98 14.88
N ARG A 553 17.43 23.32 14.95
CA ARG A 553 18.35 23.23 13.80
C ARG A 553 18.45 21.79 13.28
N PHE A 554 18.28 21.60 11.96
CA PHE A 554 18.23 20.29 11.32
C PHE A 554 19.44 19.40 11.67
N GLU A 555 20.68 19.91 11.57
CA GLU A 555 21.89 19.14 11.90
C GLU A 555 21.96 18.75 13.39
N PHE A 556 21.43 19.57 14.30
CA PHE A 556 21.36 19.24 15.72
C PHE A 556 20.35 18.11 15.97
N LEU A 557 19.18 18.15 15.30
CA LEU A 557 18.23 17.04 15.31
C LEU A 557 18.88 15.76 14.75
N MET A 558 19.54 15.80 13.60
CA MET A 558 20.16 14.61 12.98
C MET A 558 21.23 13.96 13.87
N ASN A 559 22.03 14.76 14.58
CA ASN A 559 22.98 14.23 15.56
C ASN A 559 22.28 13.63 16.79
N TRP A 560 21.28 14.32 17.35
CA TRP A 560 20.48 13.81 18.48
C TRP A 560 19.72 12.51 18.15
N PHE A 561 19.16 12.39 16.94
CA PHE A 561 18.51 11.17 16.43
C PHE A 561 19.44 9.96 16.53
N ARG A 562 20.70 10.13 16.13
CA ARG A 562 21.74 9.10 16.15
C ARG A 562 22.23 8.83 17.59
N GLU A 563 22.60 9.88 18.33
CA GLU A 563 23.16 9.75 19.68
C GLU A 563 22.20 9.13 20.69
N LYS A 564 20.89 9.39 20.56
CA LYS A 564 19.88 8.95 21.52
C LYS A 564 19.01 7.80 21.01
N GLU A 565 19.33 7.22 19.85
CA GLU A 565 18.60 6.09 19.24
C GLU A 565 17.08 6.35 19.12
N VAL A 566 16.72 7.56 18.69
CA VAL A 566 15.34 8.07 18.80
C VAL A 566 14.34 7.24 18.00
N ILE A 567 14.77 6.65 16.88
CA ILE A 567 13.96 5.71 16.09
C ILE A 567 13.61 4.47 16.94
N LEU A 568 14.60 3.79 17.50
CA LEU A 568 14.42 2.59 18.34
C LEU A 568 13.50 2.85 19.55
N LYS A 569 13.61 4.04 20.15
CA LYS A 569 12.82 4.54 21.29
C LYS A 569 11.42 5.04 20.92
N SER A 570 11.16 5.32 19.65
CA SER A 570 9.82 5.67 19.16
C SER A 570 8.96 4.42 18.85
N MET A 571 9.56 3.23 18.81
CA MET A 571 8.91 1.96 18.44
C MET A 571 8.08 1.34 19.58
N HIS A 572 7.07 2.08 20.05
CA HIS A 572 6.07 1.64 21.03
C HIS A 572 4.65 1.67 20.44
N ASN A 573 3.69 0.99 21.08
CA ASN A 573 2.25 1.03 20.72
C ASN A 573 1.99 0.79 19.21
N LEU A 574 2.73 -0.17 18.64
CA LEU A 574 2.85 -0.42 17.19
C LEU A 574 1.60 -1.07 16.58
N ASP A 575 0.67 -1.52 17.42
CA ASP A 575 -0.69 -1.94 17.09
C ASP A 575 -1.61 -0.76 16.76
N ASN A 576 -1.35 0.44 17.31
CA ASN A 576 -2.18 1.62 17.13
C ASN A 576 -1.95 2.30 15.77
N THR A 577 -2.95 2.26 14.90
CA THR A 577 -2.88 2.79 13.52
C THR A 577 -2.63 4.31 13.45
N ALA A 578 -3.16 5.09 14.40
CA ALA A 578 -2.95 6.55 14.41
C ALA A 578 -1.50 6.89 14.78
N TYR A 579 -0.92 6.21 15.77
CA TYR A 579 0.49 6.35 16.13
C TYR A 579 1.41 5.90 14.98
N MET A 580 1.10 4.76 14.35
CA MET A 580 1.83 4.25 13.18
C MET A 580 1.75 5.18 11.96
N SER A 581 0.63 5.88 11.76
CA SER A 581 0.51 6.91 10.71
C SER A 581 1.47 8.09 10.93
N THR A 582 1.64 8.53 12.19
CA THR A 582 2.59 9.60 12.55
C THR A 582 4.04 9.14 12.50
N LEU A 583 4.35 7.88 12.87
CA LEU A 583 5.65 7.27 12.56
C LEU A 583 5.90 7.23 11.04
N GLY A 584 4.86 6.98 10.24
CA GLY A 584 4.93 7.06 8.78
C GLY A 584 5.28 8.44 8.25
N GLN A 585 4.81 9.52 8.89
CA GLN A 585 5.23 10.89 8.56
C GLN A 585 6.71 11.10 8.92
N LEU A 586 7.13 10.72 10.13
CA LEU A 586 8.52 10.81 10.58
C LEU A 586 9.50 10.08 9.62
N PHE A 587 9.23 8.83 9.28
CA PHE A 587 10.09 8.06 8.38
C PHE A 587 10.11 8.64 6.95
N ARG A 588 9.01 9.22 6.47
CA ARG A 588 8.95 9.91 5.16
C ARG A 588 9.73 11.23 5.13
N LEU A 589 9.92 11.90 6.27
CA LEU A 589 10.76 13.09 6.40
C LEU A 589 12.26 12.74 6.45
N LEU A 590 12.61 11.71 7.24
CA LEU A 590 13.98 11.19 7.40
C LEU A 590 14.53 10.61 6.10
N GLY A 591 13.75 9.76 5.41
CA GLY A 591 14.08 9.21 4.09
C GLY A 591 15.49 8.62 4.00
N GLU A 592 16.36 9.27 3.22
CA GLU A 592 17.76 8.87 2.99
C GLU A 592 18.63 8.85 4.26
N ARG A 593 18.21 9.52 5.34
CA ARG A 593 18.94 9.58 6.61
C ARG A 593 18.76 8.34 7.50
N ILE A 594 17.80 7.46 7.19
CA ILE A 594 17.58 6.19 7.91
C ILE A 594 18.73 5.22 7.59
N THR A 595 19.54 4.85 8.57
CA THR A 595 20.69 3.97 8.34
C THR A 595 20.29 2.50 8.21
N SER A 596 21.18 1.64 7.68
CA SER A 596 20.97 0.19 7.70
C SER A 596 20.84 -0.38 9.13
N ALA A 597 21.42 0.27 10.14
CA ALA A 597 21.22 -0.10 11.54
C ALA A 597 19.80 0.21 12.00
N ASP A 598 19.27 1.39 11.67
CA ASP A 598 17.88 1.78 11.96
C ASP A 598 16.88 0.82 11.30
N LEU A 599 17.08 0.49 10.02
CA LEU A 599 16.27 -0.50 9.31
C LEU A 599 16.31 -1.88 10.00
N THR A 600 17.47 -2.29 10.51
CA THR A 600 17.65 -3.56 11.21
C THR A 600 16.95 -3.56 12.57
N THR A 601 17.02 -2.47 13.34
CA THR A 601 16.31 -2.38 14.63
C THR A 601 14.78 -2.34 14.45
N VAL A 602 14.28 -1.62 13.44
CA VAL A 602 12.86 -1.61 13.07
C VAL A 602 12.41 -3.00 12.61
N TRP A 603 13.20 -3.69 11.80
CA TRP A 603 12.92 -5.06 11.39
C TRP A 603 12.90 -6.04 12.57
N HIS A 604 13.81 -5.93 13.54
CA HIS A 604 13.78 -6.77 14.75
C HIS A 604 12.55 -6.55 15.66
N ARG A 605 11.78 -5.46 15.48
CA ARG A 605 10.46 -5.35 16.13
C ARG A 605 9.45 -6.34 15.55
N THR A 606 9.58 -6.80 14.29
CA THR A 606 8.65 -7.78 13.70
C THR A 606 8.72 -9.17 14.37
N THR A 607 9.84 -9.52 15.01
CA THR A 607 10.03 -10.82 15.67
C THR A 607 9.63 -10.83 17.15
N THR A 608 9.19 -9.69 17.71
CA THR A 608 8.93 -9.52 19.15
C THR A 608 7.54 -8.93 19.46
N GLN A 609 6.67 -8.80 18.46
CA GLN A 609 5.41 -8.06 18.54
C GLN A 609 4.21 -8.92 18.08
N PRO A 610 2.97 -8.61 18.52
CA PRO A 610 1.77 -9.33 18.07
C PRO A 610 1.48 -9.07 16.58
N GLY A 611 0.72 -9.97 15.95
CA GLY A 611 0.51 -9.98 14.50
C GLY A 611 0.11 -8.63 13.88
N VAL A 612 -0.85 -7.91 14.49
CA VAL A 612 -1.30 -6.59 14.01
C VAL A 612 -0.16 -5.57 13.99
N ALA A 613 0.67 -5.55 15.03
CA ALA A 613 1.85 -4.68 15.08
C ALA A 613 2.89 -5.07 14.02
N VAL A 614 3.06 -6.36 13.73
CA VAL A 614 3.91 -6.82 12.62
C VAL A 614 3.39 -6.31 11.27
N ASP A 615 2.10 -6.47 10.99
CA ASP A 615 1.48 -6.01 9.74
C ASP A 615 1.54 -4.48 9.57
N ASN A 616 1.44 -3.74 10.68
CA ASN A 616 1.66 -2.29 10.72
C ASN A 616 3.13 -1.92 10.42
N ILE A 617 4.13 -2.59 11.02
CA ILE A 617 5.57 -2.35 10.74
C ILE A 617 5.90 -2.64 9.27
N LEU A 618 5.42 -3.77 8.73
CA LEU A 618 5.66 -4.13 7.33
C LEU A 618 4.96 -3.15 6.36
N THR A 619 3.78 -2.62 6.72
CA THR A 619 3.11 -1.55 5.96
C THR A 619 3.88 -0.23 6.03
N LEU A 620 4.36 0.18 7.20
CA LEU A 620 5.24 1.36 7.37
C LEU A 620 6.47 1.26 6.46
N LEU A 621 7.18 0.12 6.48
CA LEU A 621 8.34 -0.10 5.63
C LEU A 621 7.97 -0.16 4.15
N THR A 622 6.80 -0.70 3.78
CA THR A 622 6.28 -0.72 2.41
C THR A 622 6.10 0.69 1.84
N ASP A 623 5.40 1.56 2.58
CA ASP A 623 5.03 2.90 2.13
C ASP A 623 6.25 3.83 2.03
N VAL A 624 7.26 3.65 2.89
CA VAL A 624 8.51 4.43 2.85
C VAL A 624 9.49 3.86 1.82
N ALA A 625 9.61 2.54 1.68
CA ALA A 625 10.50 1.92 0.70
C ALA A 625 10.08 2.21 -0.75
N SER A 626 8.77 2.18 -1.03
CA SER A 626 8.23 2.47 -2.37
C SER A 626 8.41 3.92 -2.82
N THR A 627 8.65 4.86 -1.90
CA THR A 627 8.64 6.32 -2.16
C THR A 627 9.89 7.11 -1.78
N ARG A 628 10.71 6.64 -0.81
CA ARG A 628 11.82 7.42 -0.23
C ARG A 628 13.16 6.68 -0.09
N PHE A 629 13.20 5.35 -0.16
CA PHE A 629 14.48 4.63 0.04
C PHE A 629 15.44 4.80 -1.15
N THR A 630 16.69 5.03 -0.82
CA THR A 630 17.86 4.95 -1.72
C THR A 630 18.20 3.49 -2.06
N GLN A 631 19.04 3.27 -3.08
CA GLN A 631 19.43 1.92 -3.50
C GLN A 631 20.14 1.10 -2.39
N PRO A 632 21.04 1.66 -1.54
CA PRO A 632 21.60 0.93 -0.41
C PRO A 632 20.55 0.52 0.64
N GLN A 633 19.64 1.44 1.01
CA GLN A 633 18.56 1.15 1.97
C GLN A 633 17.62 0.07 1.45
N MET A 634 17.24 0.15 0.17
CA MET A 634 16.41 -0.85 -0.50
C MET A 634 17.11 -2.21 -0.55
N ASN A 635 18.39 -2.27 -0.96
CA ASN A 635 19.16 -3.51 -0.96
C ASN A 635 19.28 -4.15 0.43
N HIS A 636 19.44 -3.34 1.49
CA HIS A 636 19.48 -3.83 2.87
C HIS A 636 18.12 -4.37 3.34
N LEU A 637 17.02 -3.70 2.99
CA LEU A 637 15.67 -4.20 3.27
C LEU A 637 15.41 -5.55 2.59
N LEU A 638 15.79 -5.71 1.31
CA LEU A 638 15.63 -6.97 0.59
C LEU A 638 16.54 -8.09 1.15
N TYR A 639 17.75 -7.77 1.63
CA TYR A 639 18.59 -8.70 2.39
C TYR A 639 17.93 -9.17 3.70
N LEU A 640 17.25 -8.27 4.44
CA LEU A 640 16.50 -8.64 5.64
C LEU A 640 15.31 -9.57 5.31
N VAL A 641 14.68 -9.42 4.14
CA VAL A 641 13.66 -10.37 3.64
C VAL A 641 14.28 -11.75 3.35
N GLU A 642 15.39 -11.83 2.61
CA GLU A 642 16.10 -13.10 2.34
C GLU A 642 16.51 -13.81 3.64
N ALA A 643 17.16 -13.10 4.56
CA ALA A 643 17.59 -13.66 5.84
C ALA A 643 16.39 -14.17 6.70
N SER A 644 15.25 -13.48 6.62
CA SER A 644 14.01 -13.92 7.27
C SER A 644 13.43 -15.18 6.60
N TRP A 645 13.48 -15.28 5.28
CA TRP A 645 13.02 -16.44 4.52
C TRP A 645 13.87 -17.69 4.79
N ILE A 646 15.20 -17.56 4.84
CA ILE A 646 16.11 -18.67 5.22
C ILE A 646 15.80 -19.17 6.64
N ASN A 647 15.50 -18.27 7.58
CA ASN A 647 15.08 -18.64 8.93
C ASN A 647 13.74 -19.41 8.93
N LEU A 648 12.77 -18.98 8.12
CA LEU A 648 11.50 -19.69 7.94
C LEU A 648 11.68 -21.08 7.31
N ASN A 649 12.55 -21.22 6.30
CA ASN A 649 12.95 -22.50 5.74
C ASN A 649 13.57 -23.43 6.79
N ARG A 650 14.49 -22.91 7.62
CA ARG A 650 15.10 -23.67 8.72
C ARG A 650 14.05 -24.15 9.73
N GLN A 651 13.06 -23.33 10.07
CA GLN A 651 11.97 -23.72 10.98
C GLN A 651 11.09 -24.83 10.39
N ALA A 652 10.73 -24.75 9.11
CA ALA A 652 9.98 -25.80 8.41
C ALA A 652 10.76 -27.14 8.39
N HIS A 653 12.05 -27.09 8.08
CA HIS A 653 12.92 -28.28 8.06
C HIS A 653 13.04 -28.94 9.44
N MET A 654 13.21 -28.15 10.51
CA MET A 654 13.27 -28.67 11.89
C MET A 654 11.95 -29.32 12.33
N HIS A 655 10.80 -28.81 11.88
CA HIS A 655 9.51 -29.46 12.14
C HIS A 655 9.40 -30.80 11.40
N SER A 656 9.78 -30.84 10.11
CA SER A 656 9.71 -32.06 9.31
C SER A 656 10.69 -33.16 9.77
N SER A 657 11.84 -32.81 10.37
CA SER A 657 12.80 -33.82 10.85
C SER A 657 12.35 -34.52 12.13
N SER A 658 11.56 -33.85 12.99
CA SER A 658 11.02 -34.42 14.22
C SER A 658 10.10 -35.62 13.95
N HIS A 659 9.22 -35.52 12.94
CA HIS A 659 8.27 -36.57 12.58
C HIS A 659 8.92 -37.81 11.94
N LYS A 660 10.09 -37.66 11.29
CA LYS A 660 10.75 -38.76 10.53
C LYS A 660 11.50 -39.80 11.39
N ARG A 661 11.38 -39.76 12.72
CA ARG A 661 12.00 -40.75 13.63
C ARG A 661 11.24 -42.09 13.75
N LYS A 662 10.20 -42.33 12.95
CA LYS A 662 9.44 -43.59 12.91
C LYS A 662 9.01 -43.99 11.50
N GLU A 663 9.92 -44.54 10.69
CA GLU A 663 9.69 -45.64 9.71
C GLU A 663 10.92 -45.84 8.80
N PRO A 664 11.36 -47.09 8.53
CA PRO A 664 12.45 -47.36 7.60
C PRO A 664 12.00 -48.19 6.37
N THR A 665 11.48 -47.53 5.32
CA THR A 665 11.35 -48.13 3.97
C THR A 665 11.56 -47.09 2.85
N ALA A 666 12.14 -47.56 1.73
CA ALA A 666 12.19 -46.98 0.37
C ALA A 666 12.56 -45.49 0.14
N HIS A 667 13.39 -45.23 -0.87
CA HIS A 667 13.92 -43.90 -1.20
C HIS A 667 12.92 -43.02 -1.98
N VAL A 668 12.07 -42.26 -1.29
CA VAL A 668 11.66 -40.92 -1.75
C VAL A 668 11.67 -39.96 -0.56
N VAL A 669 12.32 -38.79 -0.68
CA VAL A 669 12.29 -37.76 0.37
C VAL A 669 10.99 -36.97 0.27
N MET A 670 9.88 -37.58 0.72
CA MET A 670 8.61 -36.87 0.90
C MET A 670 8.81 -35.66 1.82
N TYR A 671 8.47 -34.47 1.34
CA TYR A 671 8.33 -33.28 2.19
C TYR A 671 7.02 -33.39 3.00
N SER A 672 7.02 -32.87 4.23
CA SER A 672 5.79 -32.80 5.05
C SER A 672 4.75 -31.95 4.32
N THR A 673 3.57 -32.51 4.03
CA THR A 673 2.47 -31.81 3.32
C THR A 673 1.83 -30.69 4.13
N ASP A 674 2.12 -30.61 5.43
CA ASP A 674 1.67 -29.52 6.29
C ASP A 674 2.89 -28.76 6.84
N GLU A 675 3.08 -27.52 6.41
CA GLU A 675 4.03 -26.58 7.02
C GLU A 675 3.37 -25.88 8.23
N PRO A 676 4.12 -25.61 9.31
CA PRO A 676 3.61 -24.88 10.47
C PRO A 676 2.91 -23.57 10.06
N SER A 677 1.73 -23.31 10.63
CA SER A 677 0.91 -22.17 10.22
C SER A 677 1.64 -20.83 10.36
N HIS A 678 2.50 -20.66 11.38
CA HIS A 678 3.30 -19.45 11.55
C HIS A 678 4.35 -19.26 10.45
N VAL A 679 4.88 -20.34 9.86
CA VAL A 679 5.80 -20.28 8.72
C VAL A 679 5.08 -19.77 7.47
N ARG A 680 3.90 -20.34 7.16
CA ARG A 680 3.09 -19.92 6.00
C ARG A 680 2.63 -18.47 6.11
N HIS A 681 2.12 -18.04 7.27
CA HIS A 681 1.78 -16.63 7.51
C HIS A 681 3.01 -15.71 7.44
N GLY A 682 4.17 -16.17 7.93
CA GLY A 682 5.44 -15.44 7.82
C GLY A 682 5.86 -15.20 6.37
N ARG A 683 5.85 -16.25 5.53
CA ARG A 683 6.17 -16.11 4.10
C ARG A 683 5.15 -15.25 3.36
N ALA A 684 3.85 -15.44 3.61
CA ALA A 684 2.79 -14.64 3.00
C ALA A 684 2.95 -13.14 3.29
N ARG A 685 3.30 -12.77 4.53
CA ARG A 685 3.64 -11.38 4.91
C ARG A 685 4.81 -10.81 4.10
N LEU A 686 5.90 -11.58 3.95
CA LEU A 686 7.08 -11.15 3.19
C LEU A 686 6.77 -10.97 1.69
N LEU A 687 6.04 -11.91 1.08
CA LEU A 687 5.61 -11.80 -0.32
C LEU A 687 4.68 -10.60 -0.54
N ASN A 688 3.66 -10.42 0.31
CA ASN A 688 2.75 -9.28 0.24
C ASN A 688 3.49 -7.94 0.38
N MET A 689 4.50 -7.86 1.26
CA MET A 689 5.33 -6.66 1.41
C MET A 689 6.13 -6.35 0.14
N VAL A 690 6.90 -7.31 -0.39
CA VAL A 690 7.71 -7.11 -1.60
C VAL A 690 6.80 -6.81 -2.81
N GLY A 691 5.65 -7.47 -2.88
CA GLY A 691 4.61 -7.23 -3.89
C GLY A 691 4.02 -5.82 -3.83
N ARG A 692 3.67 -5.32 -2.63
CA ARG A 692 3.18 -3.95 -2.45
C ARG A 692 4.26 -2.91 -2.76
N ILE A 693 5.53 -3.14 -2.43
CA ILE A 693 6.61 -2.21 -2.80
C ILE A 693 6.74 -2.13 -4.33
N GLY A 694 6.76 -3.27 -5.02
CA GLY A 694 6.88 -3.36 -6.49
C GLY A 694 5.68 -2.79 -7.27
N THR A 695 4.49 -2.73 -6.67
CA THR A 695 3.27 -2.18 -7.30
C THR A 695 3.02 -0.70 -6.96
N LEU A 696 3.40 -0.24 -5.76
CA LEU A 696 3.24 1.16 -5.33
C LEU A 696 4.37 2.09 -5.79
N THR A 697 5.56 1.55 -6.09
CA THR A 697 6.69 2.37 -6.54
C THR A 697 6.46 2.98 -7.93
N LYS A 698 7.06 4.15 -8.15
CA LYS A 698 7.12 4.84 -9.45
C LYS A 698 8.47 4.68 -10.16
N GLU A 699 9.43 4.01 -9.51
CA GLU A 699 10.82 3.92 -9.97
C GLU A 699 11.12 2.53 -10.51
N GLY A 700 11.48 2.43 -11.79
CA GLY A 700 11.74 1.15 -12.46
C GLY A 700 12.78 0.29 -11.73
N TRP A 701 13.87 0.89 -11.23
CA TRP A 701 14.91 0.14 -10.51
C TRP A 701 14.41 -0.48 -9.18
N LYS A 702 13.45 0.16 -8.49
CA LYS A 702 12.82 -0.42 -7.29
C LYS A 702 11.94 -1.61 -7.66
N PHE A 703 11.16 -1.48 -8.73
CA PHE A 703 10.39 -2.57 -9.32
C PHE A 703 11.30 -3.75 -9.71
N ASP A 704 12.40 -3.48 -10.43
CA ASP A 704 13.25 -4.53 -11.00
C ASP A 704 13.95 -5.32 -9.87
N LEU A 705 14.39 -4.66 -8.79
CA LEU A 705 14.91 -5.33 -7.58
C LEU A 705 13.85 -6.17 -6.84
N CYS A 706 12.58 -5.72 -6.79
CA CYS A 706 11.49 -6.50 -6.21
C CYS A 706 11.16 -7.73 -7.06
N ALA A 707 11.13 -7.59 -8.39
CA ALA A 707 10.90 -8.70 -9.31
C ALA A 707 12.05 -9.72 -9.25
N GLU A 708 13.30 -9.26 -9.13
CA GLU A 708 14.48 -10.13 -8.93
C GLU A 708 14.43 -10.86 -7.59
N LEU A 709 14.07 -10.20 -6.48
CA LEU A 709 13.91 -10.89 -5.20
C LEU A 709 12.82 -11.97 -5.24
N LEU A 710 11.65 -11.68 -5.84
CA LEU A 710 10.57 -12.68 -5.94
C LEU A 710 10.97 -13.91 -6.77
N TRP A 711 11.84 -13.73 -7.76
CA TRP A 711 12.47 -14.83 -8.49
C TRP A 711 13.46 -15.60 -7.60
N ASP A 712 14.35 -14.90 -6.91
CA ASP A 712 15.37 -15.51 -6.03
C ASP A 712 14.73 -16.34 -4.90
N LEU A 713 13.66 -15.84 -4.27
CA LEU A 713 12.91 -16.56 -3.24
C LEU A 713 12.19 -17.82 -3.77
N ALA A 714 11.78 -17.83 -5.04
CA ALA A 714 11.16 -18.98 -5.69
C ALA A 714 12.18 -20.09 -6.03
N HIS A 715 13.42 -19.73 -6.32
CA HIS A 715 14.49 -20.68 -6.69
C HIS A 715 15.36 -21.12 -5.53
N GLY A 716 15.39 -20.37 -4.42
CA GLY A 716 16.34 -20.55 -3.32
C GLY A 716 17.70 -19.91 -3.59
N THR A 717 17.79 -18.96 -4.53
CA THR A 717 19.04 -18.28 -4.90
C THR A 717 19.22 -17.00 -4.09
N PHE A 718 19.63 -17.12 -2.82
CA PHE A 718 19.78 -16.01 -1.87
C PHE A 718 20.96 -15.07 -2.20
N SER A 719 20.82 -14.33 -3.30
CA SER A 719 21.89 -13.61 -3.99
C SER A 719 22.44 -12.42 -3.19
N ARG A 720 21.70 -11.88 -2.23
CA ARG A 720 22.15 -10.78 -1.35
C ARG A 720 22.83 -11.34 -0.12
N VAL A 721 22.29 -12.40 0.49
CA VAL A 721 22.93 -13.08 1.63
C VAL A 721 24.32 -13.61 1.25
N ASN A 722 24.45 -14.26 0.10
CA ASN A 722 25.70 -14.87 -0.34
C ASN A 722 26.81 -13.86 -0.68
N ARG A 723 26.48 -12.59 -0.96
CA ARG A 723 27.45 -11.49 -1.12
C ARG A 723 27.94 -10.93 0.22
N VAL A 724 27.18 -11.12 1.30
CA VAL A 724 27.54 -10.66 2.65
C VAL A 724 28.42 -11.70 3.36
N THR A 725 28.21 -12.99 3.12
CA THR A 725 29.09 -14.06 3.63
C THR A 725 30.46 -14.04 2.96
N SER A 726 30.53 -13.96 1.62
CA SER A 726 31.79 -13.92 0.86
C SER A 726 32.74 -12.79 1.32
N ASN A 727 32.19 -11.60 1.59
CA ASN A 727 32.95 -10.44 2.06
C ASN A 727 33.43 -10.56 3.52
N ARG A 728 32.87 -11.52 4.29
CA ARG A 728 33.21 -11.76 5.69
C ARG A 728 34.36 -12.76 5.82
N GLU A 729 34.42 -13.75 4.93
CA GLU A 729 35.51 -14.74 4.86
C GLU A 729 36.85 -14.13 4.41
N SER A 730 36.83 -13.03 3.67
CA SER A 730 38.02 -12.23 3.35
C SER A 730 38.61 -11.43 4.53
N GLY A 731 37.97 -11.46 5.72
CA GLY A 731 38.47 -10.81 6.93
C GLY A 731 39.48 -11.67 7.68
N THR A 732 40.75 -11.27 7.71
CA THR A 732 41.82 -12.02 8.39
C THR A 732 41.64 -12.03 9.93
N GLY A 733 41.36 -13.20 10.51
CA GLY A 733 41.25 -13.35 11.97
C GLY A 733 41.29 -14.79 12.47
N SER A 734 42.46 -15.20 12.99
CA SER A 734 42.73 -16.35 13.89
C SER A 734 41.81 -17.58 13.82
N LYS A 735 42.28 -18.66 13.17
CA LYS A 735 41.76 -20.01 13.43
C LYS A 735 42.30 -20.54 14.75
N ASP A 736 41.41 -20.91 15.67
CA ASP A 736 41.33 -22.26 16.24
C ASP A 736 40.15 -22.38 17.22
N CYS A 737 39.81 -23.62 17.63
CA CYS A 737 38.70 -23.97 18.54
C CYS A 737 37.24 -23.66 18.10
N ALA A 738 36.98 -23.24 16.85
CA ALA A 738 35.61 -22.94 16.37
C ALA A 738 34.97 -23.99 15.42
N ASN A 739 35.75 -24.95 14.90
CA ASN A 739 35.41 -25.66 13.65
C ASN A 739 34.14 -26.53 13.68
N THR A 740 33.79 -27.16 14.80
CA THR A 740 32.58 -28.02 14.91
C THR A 740 31.29 -27.21 14.92
N ALA A 741 31.23 -26.13 15.71
CA ALA A 741 30.04 -25.27 15.79
C ALA A 741 29.87 -24.34 14.58
N ALA A 742 30.92 -24.16 13.77
CA ALA A 742 30.86 -23.59 12.43
C ALA A 742 30.24 -24.59 11.45
N THR A 743 30.85 -25.76 11.29
CA THR A 743 30.38 -26.77 10.31
C THR A 743 28.93 -27.23 10.53
N GLU A 744 28.43 -27.31 11.77
CA GLU A 744 26.99 -27.53 12.02
C GLU A 744 26.11 -26.35 11.57
N ARG A 745 26.54 -25.09 11.77
CA ARG A 745 25.82 -23.91 11.26
C ARG A 745 25.79 -23.90 9.74
N ASP A 746 26.92 -24.18 9.10
CA ASP A 746 27.08 -24.11 7.65
C ASP A 746 26.27 -25.22 6.97
N GLN A 747 26.26 -26.44 7.53
CA GLN A 747 25.38 -27.52 7.09
C GLN A 747 23.90 -27.16 7.25
N LEU A 748 23.50 -26.56 8.37
CA LEU A 748 22.11 -26.12 8.59
C LEU A 748 21.70 -24.94 7.69
N MET A 749 22.64 -24.09 7.28
CA MET A 749 22.42 -23.04 6.27
C MET A 749 22.22 -23.66 4.89
N VAL A 750 23.14 -24.52 4.43
CA VAL A 750 23.03 -25.24 3.15
C VAL A 750 21.78 -26.11 3.08
N MET A 751 21.29 -26.67 4.19
CA MET A 751 20.01 -27.38 4.26
C MET A 751 18.79 -26.43 4.17
N ALA A 752 18.85 -25.24 4.77
CA ALA A 752 17.78 -24.25 4.70
C ALA A 752 17.68 -23.58 3.32
N GLU A 753 18.80 -23.41 2.62
CA GLU A 753 18.86 -22.94 1.24
C GLU A 753 18.26 -23.96 0.25
N LYS A 754 18.53 -25.25 0.48
CA LYS A 754 18.00 -26.37 -0.31
C LYS A 754 16.57 -26.79 0.07
N TYR A 755 15.92 -26.06 0.99
CA TYR A 755 14.52 -26.35 1.35
C TYR A 755 13.57 -25.77 0.30
N GLN A 756 12.98 -26.65 -0.51
CA GLN A 756 11.96 -26.33 -1.51
C GLN A 756 10.63 -26.96 -1.09
N HIS A 757 9.58 -26.13 -1.02
CA HIS A 757 8.19 -26.55 -0.75
C HIS A 757 7.28 -25.95 -1.84
N PRO A 758 6.28 -26.67 -2.38
CA PRO A 758 5.53 -26.18 -3.54
C PRO A 758 4.77 -24.86 -3.34
N GLU A 759 4.04 -24.74 -2.23
CA GLU A 759 3.16 -23.59 -1.92
C GLU A 759 3.88 -22.22 -1.98
N PRO A 760 5.03 -22.00 -1.31
CA PRO A 760 5.73 -20.71 -1.37
C PRO A 760 6.38 -20.41 -2.74
N ILE A 761 6.72 -21.44 -3.53
CA ILE A 761 7.29 -21.25 -4.87
C ILE A 761 6.21 -20.73 -5.82
N GLU A 762 5.02 -21.34 -5.82
CA GLU A 762 3.88 -20.86 -6.59
C GLU A 762 3.44 -19.47 -6.13
N ALA A 763 3.38 -19.21 -4.81
CA ALA A 763 3.04 -17.90 -4.26
C ALA A 763 4.04 -16.80 -4.65
N ALA A 764 5.35 -17.08 -4.66
CA ALA A 764 6.38 -16.11 -5.05
C ALA A 764 6.29 -15.74 -6.55
N LEU A 765 6.12 -16.76 -7.42
CA LEU A 765 5.95 -16.55 -8.86
C LEU A 765 4.61 -15.84 -9.19
N ALA A 766 3.53 -16.19 -8.49
CA ALA A 766 2.25 -15.51 -8.61
C ALA A 766 2.34 -14.03 -8.18
N GLN A 767 3.04 -13.74 -7.08
CA GLN A 767 3.26 -12.36 -6.62
C GLN A 767 4.11 -11.56 -7.60
N GLN A 768 5.10 -12.20 -8.26
CA GLN A 768 5.89 -11.59 -9.33
C GLN A 768 5.03 -11.24 -10.56
N LEU A 769 4.08 -12.11 -10.94
CA LEU A 769 3.11 -11.84 -12.00
C LEU A 769 2.15 -10.70 -11.67
N VAL A 770 1.73 -10.55 -10.40
CA VAL A 770 0.95 -9.39 -9.93
C VAL A 770 1.77 -8.10 -10.07
N VAL A 771 3.02 -8.10 -9.60
CA VAL A 771 3.95 -6.96 -9.72
C VAL A 771 4.14 -6.57 -11.19
N LEU A 772 4.44 -7.53 -12.08
CA LEU A 772 4.57 -7.32 -13.52
C LEU A 772 3.28 -6.78 -14.19
N ARG A 773 2.10 -7.14 -13.67
CA ARG A 773 0.79 -6.75 -14.23
C ARG A 773 0.35 -5.35 -13.80
N GLU A 774 0.63 -4.95 -12.56
CA GLU A 774 0.09 -3.75 -11.93
C GLU A 774 1.06 -2.57 -11.87
N PHE A 775 2.36 -2.81 -12.06
CA PHE A 775 3.37 -1.74 -12.10
C PHE A 775 3.10 -0.72 -13.21
N ARG A 776 3.04 0.56 -12.82
CA ARG A 776 2.59 1.68 -13.68
C ARG A 776 3.71 2.20 -14.58
N CYS A 777 3.93 1.51 -15.70
CA CYS A 777 4.86 1.92 -16.75
C CYS A 777 4.21 1.90 -18.16
N PRO A 778 4.80 2.55 -19.18
CA PRO A 778 4.34 2.46 -20.56
C PRO A 778 4.30 1.01 -21.05
N SER A 779 3.28 0.62 -21.82
CA SER A 779 3.08 -0.79 -22.19
C SER A 779 4.22 -1.44 -22.98
N ASN A 780 5.04 -0.65 -23.69
CA ASN A 780 6.26 -1.14 -24.34
C ASN A 780 7.33 -1.57 -23.32
N GLU A 781 7.47 -0.83 -22.22
CA GLU A 781 8.41 -1.11 -21.14
C GLU A 781 7.93 -2.30 -20.30
N GLN A 782 6.61 -2.36 -20.02
CA GLN A 782 5.96 -3.52 -19.39
C GLN A 782 6.17 -4.80 -20.21
N ARG A 783 6.01 -4.71 -21.53
CA ARG A 783 6.29 -5.81 -22.47
C ARG A 783 7.75 -6.24 -22.40
N LEU A 784 8.70 -5.30 -22.47
CA LEU A 784 10.13 -5.60 -22.44
C LEU A 784 10.55 -6.30 -21.13
N ARG A 785 10.02 -5.86 -19.98
CA ARG A 785 10.24 -6.54 -18.68
C ARG A 785 9.66 -7.95 -18.67
N SER A 786 8.45 -8.14 -19.19
CA SER A 786 7.82 -9.47 -19.28
C SER A 786 8.60 -10.40 -20.22
N MET A 787 9.22 -9.87 -21.28
CA MET A 787 10.09 -10.62 -22.20
C MET A 787 11.38 -11.13 -21.52
N ARG A 788 11.97 -10.35 -20.60
CA ARG A 788 13.13 -10.79 -19.80
C ARG A 788 12.79 -12.06 -19.02
N TRP A 789 11.69 -12.01 -18.26
CA TRP A 789 11.23 -13.15 -17.46
C TRP A 789 10.74 -14.35 -18.29
N LEU A 790 10.18 -14.12 -19.49
CA LEU A 790 9.83 -15.20 -20.42
C LEU A 790 11.09 -15.96 -20.85
N SER A 791 12.18 -15.24 -21.14
CA SER A 791 13.45 -15.83 -21.55
C SER A 791 14.03 -16.74 -20.45
N SER A 792 14.12 -16.22 -19.21
CA SER A 792 14.63 -16.99 -18.06
C SER A 792 13.73 -18.18 -17.67
N ALA A 793 12.40 -18.07 -17.83
CA ALA A 793 11.51 -19.20 -17.58
C ALA A 793 11.69 -20.33 -18.61
N VAL A 794 11.96 -20.00 -19.87
CA VAL A 794 12.26 -20.99 -20.93
C VAL A 794 13.63 -21.63 -20.71
N GLU A 795 14.64 -20.84 -20.29
CA GLU A 795 15.97 -21.33 -19.91
C GLU A 795 15.89 -22.35 -18.76
N ASN A 796 15.09 -22.07 -17.74
CA ASN A 796 14.79 -23.01 -16.64
C ASN A 796 14.11 -24.30 -17.13
N VAL A 797 13.10 -24.22 -18.01
CA VAL A 797 12.47 -25.42 -18.61
C VAL A 797 13.49 -26.25 -19.39
N SER A 798 14.38 -25.60 -20.15
CA SER A 798 15.46 -26.28 -20.87
C SER A 798 16.45 -26.99 -19.93
N SER A 799 16.73 -26.37 -18.77
CA SER A 799 17.60 -26.87 -17.70
C SER A 799 16.91 -27.85 -16.73
N ASN A 800 15.62 -28.12 -16.92
CA ASN A 800 14.77 -28.92 -16.02
C ASN A 800 14.67 -28.39 -14.57
N LEU A 801 14.69 -27.07 -14.39
CA LEU A 801 14.55 -26.39 -13.10
C LEU A 801 13.12 -25.88 -12.91
N LEU A 802 12.47 -26.28 -11.81
CA LEU A 802 11.10 -25.87 -11.43
C LEU A 802 10.06 -26.00 -12.57
N THR A 803 10.28 -26.94 -13.49
CA THR A 803 9.58 -27.12 -14.77
C THR A 803 8.06 -26.98 -14.67
N TYR A 804 7.43 -27.65 -13.69
CA TYR A 804 5.98 -27.62 -13.49
C TYR A 804 5.41 -26.20 -13.29
N PHE A 805 6.07 -25.38 -12.46
CA PHE A 805 5.69 -23.98 -12.26
C PHE A 805 6.01 -23.13 -13.49
N MET A 806 7.18 -23.35 -14.11
CA MET A 806 7.62 -22.58 -15.27
C MET A 806 6.67 -22.68 -16.46
N LEU A 807 6.06 -23.85 -16.70
CA LEU A 807 5.04 -24.03 -17.75
C LEU A 807 3.80 -23.14 -17.51
N ALA A 808 3.33 -23.06 -16.26
CA ALA A 808 2.19 -22.22 -15.87
C ALA A 808 2.53 -20.72 -15.92
N TYR A 809 3.75 -20.38 -15.51
CA TYR A 809 4.29 -19.03 -15.53
C TYR A 809 4.50 -18.52 -16.97
N ILE A 810 5.06 -19.34 -17.87
CA ILE A 810 5.19 -19.05 -19.32
C ILE A 810 3.82 -18.75 -19.95
N LYS A 811 2.80 -19.58 -19.69
CA LYS A 811 1.42 -19.33 -20.15
C LYS A 811 0.93 -17.95 -19.70
N SER A 812 1.10 -17.65 -18.42
CA SER A 812 0.67 -16.39 -17.79
C SER A 812 1.43 -15.16 -18.32
N LEU A 813 2.73 -15.29 -18.59
CA LEU A 813 3.53 -14.24 -19.23
C LEU A 813 3.12 -14.01 -20.69
N LEU A 814 2.87 -15.06 -21.47
CA LEU A 814 2.38 -14.92 -22.84
C LEU A 814 1.02 -14.21 -22.88
N GLU A 815 0.10 -14.55 -21.97
CA GLU A 815 -1.18 -13.85 -21.83
C GLU A 815 -1.00 -12.36 -21.45
N LEU A 816 -0.03 -12.04 -20.58
CA LEU A 816 0.29 -10.66 -20.19
C LEU A 816 0.94 -9.85 -21.34
N ILE A 817 1.95 -10.42 -22.01
CA ILE A 817 2.66 -9.82 -23.15
C ILE A 817 1.71 -9.54 -24.32
N LEU A 818 0.74 -10.44 -24.53
CA LEU A 818 -0.22 -10.36 -25.63
C LEU A 818 -1.53 -9.66 -25.26
N LYS A 819 -1.67 -9.11 -24.04
CA LYS A 819 -2.89 -8.49 -23.50
C LYS A 819 -3.45 -7.37 -24.39
N ASN A 820 -2.58 -6.54 -24.96
CA ASN A 820 -2.96 -5.37 -25.76
C ASN A 820 -3.17 -5.69 -27.25
N PHE A 821 -2.99 -6.94 -27.68
CA PHE A 821 -3.14 -7.34 -29.08
C PHE A 821 -4.43 -8.13 -29.28
N VAL A 822 -5.12 -7.88 -30.40
CA VAL A 822 -6.41 -8.50 -30.74
C VAL A 822 -6.34 -9.13 -32.13
N GLY A 823 -7.03 -10.27 -32.32
CA GLY A 823 -7.13 -10.95 -33.61
C GLY A 823 -5.78 -11.27 -34.24
N ARG A 824 -5.64 -10.97 -35.54
CA ARG A 824 -4.44 -11.25 -36.34
C ARG A 824 -3.15 -10.76 -35.68
N ALA A 825 -3.11 -9.53 -35.16
CA ALA A 825 -1.91 -8.97 -34.54
C ALA A 825 -1.47 -9.72 -33.27
N LYS A 826 -2.42 -10.32 -32.52
CA LYS A 826 -2.11 -11.16 -31.35
C LYS A 826 -1.41 -12.44 -31.76
N ARG A 827 -1.98 -13.10 -32.76
CA ARG A 827 -1.47 -14.35 -33.34
C ARG A 827 -0.09 -14.14 -33.98
N ASP A 828 0.11 -13.06 -34.73
CA ASP A 828 1.39 -12.77 -35.39
C ASP A 828 2.50 -12.46 -34.38
N ASN A 829 2.19 -11.74 -33.29
CA ASN A 829 3.14 -11.56 -32.19
C ASN A 829 3.41 -12.86 -31.42
N LEU A 830 2.41 -13.72 -31.21
CA LEU A 830 2.61 -15.04 -30.58
C LEU A 830 3.49 -15.96 -31.45
N ASN A 831 3.29 -15.96 -32.77
CA ASN A 831 4.12 -16.69 -33.73
C ASN A 831 5.59 -16.28 -33.62
N GLU A 832 5.87 -14.98 -33.52
CA GLU A 832 7.25 -14.51 -33.30
C GLU A 832 7.81 -14.96 -31.95
N LEU A 833 7.03 -14.89 -30.85
CA LEU A 833 7.49 -15.36 -29.53
C LEU A 833 7.78 -16.87 -29.49
N ILE A 834 6.96 -17.67 -30.17
CA ILE A 834 7.17 -19.11 -30.34
C ILE A 834 8.47 -19.37 -31.11
N ARG A 835 8.77 -18.57 -32.14
CA ARG A 835 9.97 -18.67 -32.96
C ARG A 835 11.24 -18.23 -32.22
N THR A 836 11.19 -17.10 -31.49
CA THR A 836 12.34 -16.52 -30.77
C THR A 836 12.84 -17.40 -29.63
N HIS A 837 11.95 -18.15 -28.97
CA HIS A 837 12.28 -19.00 -27.83
C HIS A 837 12.13 -20.51 -28.10
N ASP A 838 11.85 -20.91 -29.36
CA ASP A 838 11.48 -22.27 -29.81
C ASP A 838 10.57 -23.03 -28.82
N LEU A 839 9.52 -22.33 -28.36
CA LEU A 839 8.69 -22.76 -27.22
C LEU A 839 8.12 -24.17 -27.39
N ILE A 840 7.75 -24.52 -28.62
CA ILE A 840 7.20 -25.85 -28.95
C ILE A 840 8.24 -26.94 -28.77
N THR A 841 9.51 -26.72 -29.15
CA THR A 841 10.59 -27.70 -28.87
C THR A 841 10.85 -27.81 -27.39
N GLN A 842 10.95 -26.68 -26.67
CA GLN A 842 11.31 -26.72 -25.25
C GLN A 842 10.25 -27.43 -24.41
N VAL A 843 8.96 -27.21 -24.69
CA VAL A 843 7.85 -27.93 -24.01
C VAL A 843 7.83 -29.42 -24.37
N VAL A 844 8.03 -29.78 -25.65
CA VAL A 844 8.07 -31.20 -26.07
C VAL A 844 9.29 -31.92 -25.50
N ALA A 845 10.49 -31.33 -25.57
CA ALA A 845 11.70 -31.90 -25.02
C ALA A 845 11.65 -32.01 -23.50
N SER A 846 11.02 -31.04 -22.81
CA SER A 846 10.73 -31.10 -21.37
C SER A 846 9.85 -32.30 -21.02
N LEU A 847 8.72 -32.47 -21.72
CA LEU A 847 7.81 -33.60 -21.50
C LEU A 847 8.51 -34.94 -21.73
N LEU A 848 9.33 -35.06 -22.78
CA LEU A 848 10.08 -36.27 -23.07
C LEU A 848 11.17 -36.59 -22.03
N ARG A 849 11.88 -35.56 -21.50
CA ARG A 849 12.82 -35.74 -20.38
C ARG A 849 12.11 -36.19 -19.10
N TYR A 850 10.96 -35.58 -18.79
CA TYR A 850 10.16 -35.91 -17.61
C TYR A 850 9.63 -37.34 -17.67
N GLU A 851 9.09 -37.77 -18.82
CA GLU A 851 8.59 -39.14 -19.02
C GLU A 851 9.72 -40.17 -18.86
N GLN A 852 10.88 -39.92 -19.47
CA GLN A 852 12.05 -40.79 -19.32
C GLN A 852 12.50 -40.91 -17.85
N TRP A 853 12.46 -39.81 -17.09
CA TRP A 853 12.74 -39.81 -15.66
C TRP A 853 11.67 -40.57 -14.84
N ALA A 854 10.38 -40.38 -15.16
CA ALA A 854 9.27 -41.00 -14.44
C ALA A 854 9.28 -42.54 -14.62
N VAL A 855 9.47 -43.01 -15.85
CA VAL A 855 9.61 -44.44 -16.19
C VAL A 855 10.89 -45.05 -15.58
N GLN A 856 11.98 -44.29 -15.46
CA GLN A 856 13.19 -44.74 -14.77
C GLN A 856 13.02 -44.85 -13.25
N SER A 857 12.21 -43.97 -12.65
CA SER A 857 12.08 -43.85 -11.18
C SER A 857 11.00 -44.76 -10.60
N HIS A 858 9.86 -44.90 -11.28
CA HIS A 858 8.71 -45.69 -10.81
C HIS A 858 8.58 -47.05 -11.50
N GLY A 859 9.23 -47.24 -12.65
CA GLY A 859 9.15 -48.49 -13.42
C GLY A 859 7.70 -48.89 -13.75
N ASP A 860 7.42 -50.19 -13.64
CA ASP A 860 6.09 -50.75 -13.94
C ASP A 860 4.99 -50.36 -12.91
N MET A 861 5.33 -49.59 -11.86
CA MET A 861 4.37 -49.05 -10.88
C MET A 861 3.89 -47.62 -11.21
N LEU A 862 4.36 -47.03 -12.32
CA LEU A 862 4.00 -45.68 -12.74
C LEU A 862 2.49 -45.56 -13.00
N ASN A 863 1.84 -44.64 -12.28
CA ASN A 863 0.40 -44.41 -12.34
C ASN A 863 0.05 -42.92 -12.14
N ALA A 864 -1.23 -42.57 -12.28
CA ALA A 864 -1.70 -41.18 -12.25
C ALA A 864 -1.39 -40.43 -10.93
N ASP A 865 -1.28 -41.16 -9.81
CA ASP A 865 -0.99 -40.64 -8.47
C ASP A 865 0.47 -40.86 -8.02
N SER A 866 1.32 -41.44 -8.87
CA SER A 866 2.78 -41.45 -8.66
C SER A 866 3.29 -40.03 -8.49
N LEU A 867 4.18 -39.81 -7.51
CA LEU A 867 4.67 -38.47 -7.17
C LEU A 867 6.03 -38.16 -7.81
N ASP A 868 6.25 -36.89 -8.17
CA ASP A 868 7.54 -36.39 -8.62
C ASP A 868 8.48 -35.99 -7.46
N MET A 869 9.68 -35.51 -7.79
CA MET A 869 10.69 -35.07 -6.81
C MET A 869 10.24 -33.92 -5.89
N LEU A 870 9.18 -33.19 -6.25
CA LEU A 870 8.61 -32.07 -5.49
C LEU A 870 7.25 -32.41 -4.85
N GLY A 871 6.76 -33.63 -5.04
CA GLY A 871 5.49 -34.11 -4.50
C GLY A 871 4.27 -33.84 -5.40
N PHE A 872 4.46 -33.46 -6.66
CA PHE A 872 3.34 -33.33 -7.61
C PHE A 872 2.91 -34.69 -8.16
N ARG A 873 1.60 -34.85 -8.39
CA ARG A 873 1.07 -36.01 -9.10
C ARG A 873 1.54 -35.99 -10.54
N HIS A 874 2.06 -37.13 -11.00
CA HIS A 874 2.46 -37.39 -12.37
C HIS A 874 1.38 -36.98 -13.38
N SER A 875 0.11 -37.30 -13.07
CA SER A 875 -1.02 -36.91 -13.91
C SER A 875 -1.19 -35.39 -14.10
N ASP A 876 -0.81 -34.57 -13.12
CA ASP A 876 -0.90 -33.11 -13.23
C ASP A 876 0.29 -32.51 -13.98
N VAL A 877 1.49 -33.10 -13.86
CA VAL A 877 2.67 -32.70 -14.64
C VAL A 877 2.47 -32.96 -16.14
N ILE A 878 1.91 -34.12 -16.49
CA ILE A 878 1.60 -34.50 -17.88
C ILE A 878 0.52 -33.57 -18.47
N LYS A 879 -0.58 -33.32 -17.74
CA LYS A 879 -1.62 -32.35 -18.14
C LYS A 879 -1.03 -30.95 -18.38
N ARG A 880 -0.18 -30.44 -17.47
CA ARG A 880 0.39 -29.07 -17.55
C ARG A 880 1.22 -28.86 -18.82
N HIS A 881 1.99 -29.86 -19.26
CA HIS A 881 2.71 -29.81 -20.53
C HIS A 881 1.74 -29.80 -21.74
N PHE A 882 0.75 -30.69 -21.77
CA PHE A 882 -0.23 -30.76 -22.87
C PHE A 882 -1.12 -29.51 -22.96
N GLU A 883 -1.50 -28.91 -21.83
CA GLU A 883 -2.23 -27.63 -21.78
C GLU A 883 -1.45 -26.50 -22.44
N LEU A 884 -0.16 -26.32 -22.10
CA LEU A 884 0.66 -25.27 -22.69
C LEU A 884 0.90 -25.54 -24.18
N LEU A 885 1.20 -26.79 -24.56
CA LEU A 885 1.41 -27.16 -25.97
C LEU A 885 0.16 -26.91 -26.82
N HIS A 886 -1.03 -27.28 -26.32
CA HIS A 886 -2.29 -27.01 -27.00
C HIS A 886 -2.62 -25.50 -27.03
N TYR A 887 -2.36 -24.75 -25.94
CA TYR A 887 -2.51 -23.29 -25.90
C TYR A 887 -1.64 -22.60 -26.97
N LEU A 888 -0.39 -23.02 -27.14
CA LEU A 888 0.52 -22.46 -28.14
C LEU A 888 0.01 -22.73 -29.56
N LEU A 889 -0.22 -24.00 -29.93
CA LEU A 889 -0.67 -24.38 -31.27
C LEU A 889 -2.00 -23.71 -31.64
N ARG A 890 -2.98 -23.74 -30.74
CA ARG A 890 -4.33 -23.19 -30.97
C ARG A 890 -4.36 -21.68 -31.15
N ASN A 891 -3.62 -20.93 -30.34
CA ASN A 891 -3.66 -19.46 -30.39
C ASN A 891 -2.71 -18.86 -31.44
N ALA A 892 -1.74 -19.64 -31.91
CA ALA A 892 -0.80 -19.26 -32.96
C ALA A 892 -1.28 -19.64 -34.38
N GLU A 893 -2.24 -20.58 -34.47
CA GLU A 893 -2.67 -21.26 -35.70
C GLU A 893 -1.52 -22.05 -36.38
N LEU A 894 -0.59 -22.57 -35.58
CA LEU A 894 0.58 -23.32 -36.07
C LEU A 894 0.32 -24.83 -36.14
N SER A 895 0.97 -25.46 -37.11
CA SER A 895 1.11 -26.91 -37.18
C SER A 895 2.25 -27.43 -36.30
N LEU A 896 2.10 -28.64 -35.76
CA LEU A 896 3.20 -29.39 -35.15
C LEU A 896 3.92 -30.24 -36.22
N ASN A 897 5.24 -30.04 -36.36
CA ASN A 897 6.11 -30.81 -37.26
C ASN A 897 5.98 -32.33 -37.01
N ALA A 898 5.90 -33.09 -38.11
CA ALA A 898 5.93 -34.56 -38.17
C ALA A 898 6.94 -35.23 -37.22
N GLU A 899 8.15 -34.71 -37.12
CA GLU A 899 9.21 -35.27 -36.27
C GLU A 899 8.88 -35.14 -34.77
N ARG A 900 8.35 -33.98 -34.36
CA ARG A 900 7.96 -33.70 -32.97
C ARG A 900 6.71 -34.52 -32.59
N ALA A 901 5.75 -34.64 -33.52
CA ALA A 901 4.59 -35.49 -33.35
C ALA A 901 4.94 -36.99 -33.27
N LYS A 902 5.89 -37.45 -34.11
CA LYS A 902 6.46 -38.81 -34.05
C LYS A 902 7.14 -39.08 -32.70
N ALA A 903 7.97 -38.15 -32.22
CA ALA A 903 8.69 -38.31 -30.96
C ALA A 903 7.73 -38.43 -29.76
N LEU A 904 6.68 -37.61 -29.70
CA LEU A 904 5.62 -37.76 -28.69
C LEU A 904 4.93 -39.13 -28.76
N TRP A 905 4.57 -39.59 -29.97
CA TRP A 905 3.91 -40.87 -30.16
C TRP A 905 4.80 -42.06 -29.75
N GLU A 906 6.06 -42.09 -30.17
CA GLU A 906 6.96 -43.20 -29.89
C GLU A 906 7.29 -43.32 -28.40
N ASN A 907 7.42 -42.19 -27.68
CA ASN A 907 7.74 -42.19 -26.24
C ASN A 907 6.50 -42.38 -25.34
N LEU A 908 5.35 -41.75 -25.63
CA LEU A 908 4.16 -41.76 -24.75
C LEU A 908 3.07 -42.76 -25.16
N ILE A 909 3.20 -43.45 -26.29
CA ILE A 909 2.25 -44.50 -26.74
C ILE A 909 3.00 -45.78 -27.11
N GLY A 910 4.04 -45.67 -27.95
CA GLY A 910 4.75 -46.81 -28.54
C GLY A 910 5.65 -47.59 -27.57
N HIS A 911 6.18 -46.96 -26.53
CA HIS A 911 7.13 -47.60 -25.62
C HIS A 911 6.42 -48.56 -24.61
N PRO A 912 6.95 -49.78 -24.35
CA PRO A 912 6.24 -50.76 -23.53
C PRO A 912 6.01 -50.34 -22.07
N ARG A 913 6.98 -49.64 -21.45
CA ARG A 913 6.98 -49.30 -20.01
C ARG A 913 6.23 -48.01 -19.63
N VAL A 914 5.53 -47.39 -20.58
CA VAL A 914 4.72 -46.18 -20.31
C VAL A 914 3.53 -46.55 -19.41
N GLY A 915 3.05 -45.61 -18.60
CA GLY A 915 1.83 -45.78 -17.81
C GLY A 915 0.58 -46.03 -18.67
N ALA A 916 -0.48 -46.57 -18.06
CA ALA A 916 -1.78 -46.67 -18.74
C ALA A 916 -2.39 -45.27 -18.96
N PHE A 917 -2.24 -44.39 -17.95
CA PHE A 917 -2.77 -43.03 -17.92
C PHE A 917 -2.21 -42.16 -19.06
N ASP A 918 -0.90 -42.23 -19.32
CA ASP A 918 -0.19 -41.33 -20.24
C ASP A 918 -0.55 -41.62 -21.68
N ARG A 919 -0.77 -42.90 -22.01
CA ARG A 919 -1.34 -43.31 -23.29
C ARG A 919 -2.72 -42.68 -23.50
N GLU A 920 -3.59 -42.69 -22.49
CA GLU A 920 -4.92 -42.09 -22.61
C GLU A 920 -4.89 -40.56 -22.70
N GLN A 921 -4.03 -39.88 -21.93
CA GLN A 921 -3.86 -38.42 -22.07
C GLN A 921 -3.28 -38.07 -23.45
N CYS A 922 -2.29 -38.82 -23.93
CA CYS A 922 -1.66 -38.61 -25.23
C CYS A 922 -2.66 -38.86 -26.38
N PHE A 923 -3.44 -39.95 -26.34
CA PHE A 923 -4.52 -40.19 -27.30
C PHE A 923 -5.58 -39.07 -27.27
N THR A 924 -5.99 -38.61 -26.08
CA THR A 924 -6.96 -37.52 -25.92
C THR A 924 -6.42 -36.21 -26.50
N TRP A 925 -5.15 -35.88 -26.21
CA TRP A 925 -4.48 -34.69 -26.72
C TRP A 925 -4.30 -34.72 -28.24
N PHE A 926 -3.90 -35.87 -28.80
CA PHE A 926 -3.80 -36.04 -30.25
C PHE A 926 -5.17 -35.82 -30.92
N THR A 927 -6.21 -36.47 -30.41
CA THR A 927 -7.60 -36.32 -30.91
C THR A 927 -8.04 -34.86 -30.91
N ALA A 928 -7.82 -34.14 -29.80
CA ALA A 928 -8.17 -32.73 -29.65
C ALA A 928 -7.29 -31.78 -30.49
N SER A 929 -6.12 -32.22 -30.93
CA SER A 929 -5.12 -31.39 -31.62
C SER A 929 -4.94 -31.72 -33.11
N LEU A 930 -5.76 -32.63 -33.68
CA LEU A 930 -5.68 -33.04 -35.09
C LEU A 930 -5.79 -31.90 -36.10
N SER A 931 -6.51 -30.82 -35.79
CA SER A 931 -6.57 -29.62 -36.64
C SER A 931 -5.26 -28.84 -36.72
N TYR A 932 -4.31 -29.11 -35.83
CA TYR A 932 -2.98 -28.49 -35.75
C TYR A 932 -1.87 -29.48 -36.14
N LEU A 933 -2.20 -30.53 -36.89
CA LEU A 933 -1.27 -31.45 -37.53
C LEU A 933 -1.44 -31.32 -39.05
N GLU A 934 -0.34 -31.24 -39.79
CA GLU A 934 -0.39 -31.12 -41.25
C GLU A 934 -0.97 -32.40 -41.89
N PRO A 935 -1.63 -32.33 -43.05
CA PRO A 935 -2.21 -33.51 -43.71
C PRO A 935 -1.17 -34.63 -43.94
N GLU A 936 0.06 -34.25 -44.30
CA GLU A 936 1.19 -35.17 -44.45
C GLU A 936 1.62 -35.78 -43.10
N THR A 937 1.66 -34.98 -42.03
CA THR A 937 1.92 -35.44 -40.65
C THR A 937 0.83 -36.41 -40.16
N GLN A 938 -0.45 -36.11 -40.37
CA GLN A 938 -1.56 -36.99 -40.00
C GLN A 938 -1.46 -38.33 -40.74
N THR A 939 -1.19 -38.28 -42.05
CA THR A 939 -1.01 -39.47 -42.90
C THR A 939 0.21 -40.26 -42.46
N MET A 940 1.33 -39.60 -42.13
CA MET A 940 2.55 -40.22 -41.61
C MET A 940 2.31 -40.92 -40.27
N LEU A 941 1.72 -40.25 -39.28
CA LEU A 941 1.36 -40.84 -37.99
C LEU A 941 0.46 -42.06 -38.18
N PHE A 942 -0.56 -41.95 -39.03
CA PHE A 942 -1.49 -43.03 -39.30
C PHE A 942 -0.80 -44.22 -39.98
N THR A 943 -0.19 -44.03 -41.16
CA THR A 943 0.34 -45.15 -41.96
C THR A 943 1.66 -45.72 -41.42
N LYS A 944 2.48 -44.92 -40.71
CA LYS A 944 3.79 -45.37 -40.22
C LYS A 944 3.78 -45.78 -38.75
N LEU A 945 2.90 -45.23 -37.91
CA LEU A 945 2.84 -45.55 -36.47
C LEU A 945 1.55 -46.30 -36.10
N VAL A 946 0.36 -45.74 -36.35
CA VAL A 946 -0.93 -46.35 -35.96
C VAL A 946 -1.11 -47.73 -36.60
N LEU A 947 -1.04 -47.83 -37.93
CA LEU A 947 -1.23 -49.08 -38.66
C LEU A 947 -0.10 -50.12 -38.45
N LYS A 948 0.96 -49.76 -37.72
CA LYS A 948 2.05 -50.67 -37.31
C LYS A 948 2.07 -50.96 -35.80
N SER A 949 1.23 -50.29 -35.03
CA SER A 949 1.11 -50.48 -33.58
C SER A 949 0.29 -51.74 -33.29
N ASN A 950 0.42 -52.31 -32.08
CA ASN A 950 -0.44 -53.43 -31.68
C ASN A 950 -1.89 -52.94 -31.50
N PRO A 951 -2.92 -53.55 -32.14
CA PRO A 951 -4.32 -53.15 -31.97
C PRO A 951 -4.80 -53.13 -30.51
N VAL A 952 -4.16 -53.91 -29.62
CA VAL A 952 -4.43 -53.89 -28.17
C VAL A 952 -4.26 -52.51 -27.53
N LEU A 953 -3.40 -51.64 -28.08
CA LEU A 953 -3.14 -50.29 -27.54
C LEU A 953 -4.35 -49.34 -27.69
N PHE A 954 -5.23 -49.57 -28.68
CA PHE A 954 -6.39 -48.71 -28.95
C PHE A 954 -7.68 -49.22 -28.30
N ARG A 955 -7.57 -50.08 -27.27
CA ARG A 955 -8.71 -50.69 -26.59
C ARG A 955 -9.53 -49.70 -25.75
N SER A 956 -8.92 -48.63 -25.24
CA SER A 956 -9.65 -47.62 -24.46
C SER A 956 -10.47 -46.70 -25.36
N PHE A 957 -11.46 -46.03 -24.76
CA PHE A 957 -12.30 -45.05 -25.47
C PHE A 957 -11.47 -43.94 -26.13
N ALA A 958 -10.49 -43.40 -25.40
CA ALA A 958 -9.58 -42.38 -25.93
C ALA A 958 -8.73 -42.90 -27.10
N GLY A 959 -8.22 -44.14 -27.00
CA GLY A 959 -7.49 -44.79 -28.07
C GLY A 959 -8.34 -44.97 -29.34
N PHE A 960 -9.58 -45.46 -29.18
CA PHE A 960 -10.47 -45.64 -30.33
C PHE A 960 -10.88 -44.31 -30.99
N GLU A 961 -11.26 -43.28 -30.23
CA GLU A 961 -11.61 -41.98 -30.81
C GLU A 961 -10.40 -41.32 -31.50
N CYS A 962 -9.18 -41.51 -31.00
CA CYS A 962 -7.95 -41.08 -31.67
C CYS A 962 -7.75 -41.82 -33.01
N PHE A 963 -7.90 -43.16 -33.03
CA PHE A 963 -7.88 -43.94 -34.27
C PHE A 963 -8.92 -43.44 -35.28
N LYS A 964 -10.17 -43.30 -34.84
CA LYS A 964 -11.30 -42.88 -35.67
C LYS A 964 -11.10 -41.49 -36.26
N ALA A 965 -10.68 -40.51 -35.46
CA ALA A 965 -10.48 -39.15 -35.92
C ALA A 965 -9.30 -39.05 -36.92
N LEU A 966 -8.22 -39.83 -36.74
CA LEU A 966 -7.16 -39.98 -37.73
C LEU A 966 -7.66 -40.66 -39.01
N PHE A 967 -8.39 -41.77 -38.89
CA PHE A 967 -8.96 -42.53 -40.02
C PHE A 967 -9.88 -41.65 -40.88
N GLU A 968 -10.81 -40.91 -40.26
CA GLU A 968 -11.73 -39.99 -40.94
C GLU A 968 -10.98 -38.86 -41.66
N LYS A 969 -9.95 -38.29 -41.03
CA LYS A 969 -9.16 -37.18 -41.60
C LYS A 969 -8.21 -37.60 -42.71
N VAL A 970 -7.46 -38.69 -42.55
CA VAL A 970 -6.54 -39.17 -43.58
C VAL A 970 -7.31 -39.60 -44.84
N ASN A 971 -8.43 -40.30 -44.68
CA ASN A 971 -9.28 -40.66 -45.82
C ASN A 971 -10.00 -39.45 -46.45
N LEU A 972 -10.24 -38.35 -45.71
CA LEU A 972 -10.67 -37.07 -46.29
C LEU A 972 -9.57 -36.44 -47.15
N HIS A 973 -8.34 -36.34 -46.62
CA HIS A 973 -7.21 -35.72 -47.33
C HIS A 973 -6.84 -36.48 -48.61
N GLU A 974 -6.95 -37.82 -48.59
CA GLU A 974 -6.75 -38.71 -49.74
C GLU A 974 -7.93 -38.75 -50.74
N GLY A 975 -8.99 -37.96 -50.51
CA GLY A 975 -10.17 -37.92 -51.36
C GLY A 975 -10.85 -39.29 -51.51
N ARG A 976 -10.90 -40.07 -50.41
CA ARG A 976 -11.60 -41.36 -50.30
C ARG A 976 -12.89 -41.20 -49.50
N MET A 977 -12.91 -40.25 -48.57
CA MET A 977 -14.07 -39.75 -47.84
C MET A 977 -14.27 -38.25 -48.08
N ARG A 978 -15.48 -37.77 -47.80
CA ARG A 978 -15.87 -36.36 -47.86
C ARG A 978 -16.86 -36.04 -46.75
N GLN A 979 -16.84 -34.84 -46.17
CA GLN A 979 -17.88 -34.42 -45.23
C GLN A 979 -19.02 -33.69 -45.95
N VAL A 980 -20.27 -34.03 -45.62
CA VAL A 980 -21.51 -33.43 -46.14
C VAL A 980 -22.49 -33.28 -44.97
N THR A 981 -23.00 -32.06 -44.74
CA THR A 981 -23.97 -31.77 -43.66
C THR A 981 -23.60 -32.39 -42.30
N LYS A 982 -22.34 -32.23 -41.89
CA LYS A 982 -21.68 -32.82 -40.70
C LYS A 982 -21.52 -34.36 -40.67
N THR A 983 -22.25 -35.11 -41.48
CA THR A 983 -21.99 -36.55 -41.73
C THR A 983 -20.80 -36.74 -42.67
N TRP A 984 -20.05 -37.83 -42.52
CA TRP A 984 -19.12 -38.27 -43.55
C TRP A 984 -19.87 -38.94 -44.71
N HIS A 985 -19.21 -39.05 -45.85
CA HIS A 985 -19.64 -39.83 -47.01
C HIS A 985 -18.40 -40.45 -47.67
N VAL A 986 -18.40 -41.77 -47.85
CA VAL A 986 -17.34 -42.55 -48.52
C VAL A 986 -17.51 -42.41 -50.04
N GLU A 987 -16.54 -41.81 -50.72
CA GLU A 987 -16.52 -41.64 -52.18
C GLU A 987 -15.77 -42.79 -52.89
N LYS A 988 -14.79 -43.43 -52.22
CA LYS A 988 -14.06 -44.61 -52.72
C LYS A 988 -14.05 -45.72 -51.64
N PRO A 989 -14.28 -47.00 -51.99
CA PRO A 989 -14.42 -48.08 -51.00
C PRO A 989 -13.09 -48.58 -50.40
N ASP A 990 -11.95 -48.24 -51.00
CA ASP A 990 -10.61 -48.64 -50.58
C ASP A 990 -10.03 -47.69 -49.52
N LEU A 991 -10.64 -47.66 -48.33
CA LEU A 991 -10.21 -46.78 -47.24
C LEU A 991 -8.89 -47.25 -46.59
N ILE A 992 -7.99 -46.30 -46.38
CA ILE A 992 -6.71 -46.54 -45.68
C ILE A 992 -7.01 -46.86 -44.21
N GLY A 993 -6.38 -47.92 -43.70
CA GLY A 993 -6.56 -48.37 -42.32
C GLY A 993 -7.85 -49.16 -42.06
N LEU A 994 -8.64 -49.48 -43.09
CA LEU A 994 -9.85 -50.30 -42.95
C LEU A 994 -9.55 -51.70 -42.39
N ASP A 995 -8.46 -52.31 -42.84
CA ASP A 995 -7.92 -53.57 -42.31
C ASP A 995 -7.67 -53.50 -40.80
N PHE A 996 -7.00 -52.44 -40.34
CA PHE A 996 -6.70 -52.23 -38.93
C PHE A 996 -7.95 -51.92 -38.09
N LEU A 997 -8.97 -51.28 -38.68
CA LEU A 997 -10.27 -51.11 -38.03
C LEU A 997 -10.97 -52.46 -37.82
N TRP A 998 -10.86 -53.39 -38.78
CA TRP A 998 -11.32 -54.78 -38.60
C TRP A 998 -10.51 -55.50 -37.52
N ASP A 999 -9.18 -55.40 -37.54
CA ASP A 999 -8.32 -56.04 -36.54
C ASP A 999 -8.57 -55.48 -35.12
N LEU A 1000 -8.79 -54.17 -34.99
CA LEU A 1000 -9.15 -53.49 -33.75
C LEU A 1000 -10.53 -53.93 -33.24
N TYR A 1001 -11.54 -53.99 -34.12
CA TYR A 1001 -12.87 -54.51 -33.80
C TYR A 1001 -12.83 -55.97 -33.31
N LEU A 1002 -11.95 -56.81 -33.86
CA LEU A 1002 -11.76 -58.20 -33.44
C LEU A 1002 -10.84 -58.35 -32.21
N ALA A 1003 -9.97 -57.38 -31.93
CA ALA A 1003 -9.06 -57.37 -30.77
C ALA A 1003 -9.67 -56.72 -29.51
N LEU A 1004 -10.74 -55.94 -29.65
CA LEU A 1004 -11.52 -55.40 -28.54
C LEU A 1004 -12.34 -56.51 -27.83
N PRO A 1005 -12.39 -56.56 -26.49
CA PRO A 1005 -13.20 -57.54 -25.78
C PRO A 1005 -14.70 -57.22 -25.85
N SER A 1006 -15.49 -58.19 -26.33
CA SER A 1006 -16.96 -58.14 -26.25
C SER A 1006 -17.46 -58.12 -24.80
N LEU A 1007 -18.55 -57.39 -24.54
CA LEU A 1007 -19.00 -57.06 -23.17
C LEU A 1007 -19.32 -58.26 -22.28
N ASP A 1008 -19.79 -59.37 -22.87
CA ASP A 1008 -20.41 -60.47 -22.12
C ASP A 1008 -19.42 -61.59 -21.70
N ALA A 1009 -18.11 -61.37 -21.88
CA ALA A 1009 -17.07 -62.34 -21.51
C ALA A 1009 -17.03 -62.69 -20.00
N SER A 1010 -17.68 -61.89 -19.16
CA SER A 1010 -17.80 -62.08 -17.71
C SER A 1010 -18.89 -63.07 -17.28
N LEU A 1011 -19.72 -63.60 -18.19
CA LEU A 1011 -20.89 -64.43 -17.84
C LEU A 1011 -20.69 -65.95 -18.04
N ASP A 1012 -19.62 -66.39 -18.72
CA ASP A 1012 -19.28 -67.81 -18.88
C ASP A 1012 -18.39 -68.31 -17.73
N GLY A 1013 -18.98 -68.58 -16.56
CA GLY A 1013 -18.29 -69.16 -15.41
C GLY A 1013 -17.73 -70.57 -15.67
N GLY A 1014 -16.53 -70.87 -15.15
CA GLY A 1014 -15.92 -72.21 -15.22
C GLY A 1014 -14.40 -72.17 -15.15
N HIS A 1015 -13.82 -72.73 -14.09
CA HIS A 1015 -12.37 -72.72 -13.81
C HIS A 1015 -11.54 -73.46 -14.88
N ILE A 1016 -10.39 -72.87 -15.23
CA ILE A 1016 -9.16 -73.62 -15.50
C ILE A 1016 -8.04 -72.96 -14.68
N ARG A 1017 -7.22 -73.77 -13.99
CA ARG A 1017 -6.03 -73.33 -13.25
C ARG A 1017 -4.78 -73.44 -14.13
N THR A 1018 -3.93 -72.42 -14.06
CA THR A 1018 -2.47 -72.52 -14.24
C THR A 1018 -1.87 -71.54 -13.22
N ALA A 1019 -1.38 -72.05 -12.09
CA ALA A 1019 0.02 -72.49 -11.91
C ALA A 1019 0.89 -71.29 -11.45
N THR A 1020 1.09 -71.24 -10.14
CA THR A 1020 2.04 -70.37 -9.43
C THR A 1020 2.92 -71.29 -8.60
N ASP A 1021 4.23 -71.18 -8.75
CA ASP A 1021 5.17 -72.02 -8.00
C ASP A 1021 5.42 -71.47 -6.58
N ASP A 1022 5.56 -72.41 -5.63
CA ASP A 1022 6.28 -72.37 -4.36
C ASP A 1022 6.17 -71.17 -3.39
N ALA A 1023 5.31 -71.32 -2.37
CA ALA A 1023 5.66 -71.09 -0.95
C ALA A 1023 4.72 -71.88 -0.02
N PRO A 1024 5.15 -72.35 1.18
CA PRO A 1024 4.50 -73.48 1.87
C PRO A 1024 3.38 -73.15 2.88
N ILE A 1025 2.69 -74.23 3.29
CA ILE A 1025 1.45 -74.31 4.07
C ILE A 1025 1.69 -74.27 5.60
N THR A 1026 0.74 -73.70 6.35
CA THR A 1026 0.41 -74.15 7.73
C THR A 1026 -1.11 -74.34 7.90
N ASN A 1027 -1.53 -75.08 8.93
CA ASN A 1027 -2.83 -75.77 8.98
C ASN A 1027 -3.93 -75.07 9.81
N GLY A 1028 -5.20 -75.36 9.49
CA GLY A 1028 -6.36 -75.08 10.35
C GLY A 1028 -7.65 -75.70 9.79
N THR A 1029 -8.40 -76.47 10.59
CA THR A 1029 -9.47 -77.36 10.10
C THR A 1029 -10.87 -77.08 10.67
N ASN A 1030 -11.89 -77.24 9.81
CA ASN A 1030 -13.29 -77.63 10.06
C ASN A 1030 -14.18 -76.80 11.01
N VAL A 1031 -15.43 -76.55 10.56
CA VAL A 1031 -16.67 -77.15 11.11
C VAL A 1031 -17.84 -76.88 10.13
N ASN A 1032 -18.86 -77.77 10.12
CA ASN A 1032 -20.02 -77.72 9.21
C ASN A 1032 -21.28 -77.07 9.85
N PRO A 1033 -22.28 -76.64 9.04
CA PRO A 1033 -23.44 -75.84 9.49
C PRO A 1033 -24.75 -76.63 9.70
N PRO A 1034 -25.78 -75.99 10.29
CA PRO A 1034 -27.17 -76.41 10.10
C PRO A 1034 -28.17 -75.27 9.73
N THR A 1035 -28.71 -75.37 8.50
CA THR A 1035 -30.14 -75.24 8.10
C THR A 1035 -31.15 -74.28 8.77
N SER A 1036 -31.92 -73.61 7.90
CA SER A 1036 -33.33 -73.16 8.07
C SER A 1036 -33.60 -71.95 9.00
N SER A 1037 -34.71 -71.20 8.88
CA SER A 1037 -35.91 -71.33 8.03
C SER A 1037 -36.37 -69.95 7.50
N GLY A 1038 -37.35 -69.89 6.58
CA GLY A 1038 -37.81 -68.63 5.97
C GLY A 1038 -39.29 -68.31 6.23
N GLY A 1039 -39.68 -67.06 6.02
CA GLY A 1039 -41.07 -66.57 6.12
C GLY A 1039 -41.26 -65.21 5.43
N ASN A 1040 -42.30 -65.08 4.60
CA ASN A 1040 -42.60 -63.89 3.80
C ASN A 1040 -43.87 -63.18 4.28
N SER A 1041 -43.89 -61.85 4.19
CA SER A 1041 -45.07 -60.99 3.89
C SER A 1041 -44.56 -59.54 3.74
N GLU A 1042 -44.60 -58.91 2.56
CA GLU A 1042 -45.75 -58.35 1.83
C GLU A 1042 -46.34 -57.05 2.43
N GLY A 1043 -46.32 -55.97 1.65
CA GLY A 1043 -46.89 -54.65 1.95
C GLY A 1043 -46.59 -53.65 0.81
N LYS A 1044 -47.53 -52.79 0.42
CA LYS A 1044 -47.45 -51.88 -0.76
C LYS A 1044 -47.74 -50.41 -0.38
N THR A 1045 -47.60 -49.51 -1.36
CA THR A 1045 -48.10 -48.09 -1.41
C THR A 1045 -47.25 -47.04 -0.63
N SER A 1046 -47.16 -45.76 -1.04
CA SER A 1046 -47.44 -45.08 -2.34
C SER A 1046 -46.94 -43.62 -2.40
N ASN A 1047 -46.54 -43.18 -3.61
CA ASN A 1047 -46.65 -41.82 -4.21
C ASN A 1047 -46.18 -40.50 -3.52
N THR A 1048 -45.82 -39.56 -4.42
CA THR A 1048 -46.07 -38.09 -4.43
C THR A 1048 -44.97 -37.06 -4.02
N THR A 1049 -44.53 -36.30 -5.04
CA THR A 1049 -44.16 -34.86 -5.10
C THR A 1049 -43.03 -34.23 -4.25
N ASN A 1050 -41.98 -33.84 -4.99
CA ASN A 1050 -41.27 -32.54 -5.00
C ASN A 1050 -41.18 -31.67 -3.72
N GLY A 1051 -39.94 -31.43 -3.28
CA GLY A 1051 -39.53 -30.25 -2.51
C GLY A 1051 -38.02 -30.02 -2.68
N SER A 1052 -37.59 -28.79 -2.96
CA SER A 1052 -36.19 -28.46 -3.32
C SER A 1052 -35.49 -27.57 -2.30
N THR A 1053 -34.40 -28.05 -1.71
CA THR A 1053 -33.35 -27.21 -1.09
C THR A 1053 -32.02 -27.96 -1.07
N ASN A 1054 -30.91 -27.23 -1.17
CA ASN A 1054 -29.55 -27.79 -1.09
C ASN A 1054 -29.22 -28.23 0.34
N HIS A 1055 -28.44 -29.31 0.48
CA HIS A 1055 -27.22 -29.30 1.31
C HIS A 1055 -26.30 -30.45 0.90
N ALA A 1056 -24.98 -30.21 0.93
CA ALA A 1056 -23.97 -31.23 0.62
C ALA A 1056 -23.58 -32.00 1.90
N GLY A 1057 -23.37 -33.31 1.76
CA GLY A 1057 -22.86 -34.19 2.81
C GLY A 1057 -22.11 -35.37 2.20
N ASN A 1058 -20.95 -35.71 2.77
CA ASN A 1058 -20.05 -36.72 2.20
C ASN A 1058 -20.58 -38.15 2.38
N ILE A 1059 -20.74 -38.89 1.28
CA ILE A 1059 -20.56 -40.35 1.27
C ILE A 1059 -19.70 -40.71 0.05
N SER A 1060 -18.52 -41.28 0.30
CA SER A 1060 -17.62 -41.79 -0.71
C SER A 1060 -18.01 -43.21 -1.15
N SER A 1061 -19.08 -43.32 -1.94
CA SER A 1061 -19.43 -44.52 -2.68
C SER A 1061 -19.64 -44.15 -4.15
N SER A 1062 -18.57 -44.22 -4.94
CA SER A 1062 -18.63 -43.96 -6.38
C SER A 1062 -19.60 -44.97 -7.04
N PRO A 1063 -20.62 -44.51 -7.79
CA PRO A 1063 -21.42 -45.42 -8.60
C PRO A 1063 -20.52 -46.02 -9.69
N SER A 1064 -20.76 -47.28 -10.03
CA SER A 1064 -20.10 -47.95 -11.15
C SER A 1064 -20.56 -47.34 -12.47
N VAL A 1065 -19.87 -46.27 -12.90
CA VAL A 1065 -20.10 -45.60 -14.18
C VAL A 1065 -19.94 -46.63 -15.30
N ALA A 1066 -21.02 -46.86 -16.06
CA ALA A 1066 -20.98 -47.75 -17.21
C ALA A 1066 -20.08 -47.14 -18.30
N GLU A 1067 -18.92 -47.76 -18.54
CA GLU A 1067 -17.94 -47.27 -19.52
C GLU A 1067 -18.54 -47.11 -20.93
N PRO A 1068 -18.17 -46.05 -21.67
CA PRO A 1068 -18.55 -45.91 -23.07
C PRO A 1068 -17.75 -46.90 -23.94
N ASN A 1069 -18.32 -48.06 -24.25
CA ASN A 1069 -17.60 -49.14 -24.95
C ASN A 1069 -17.02 -48.70 -26.31
N ALA A 1070 -15.69 -48.73 -26.46
CA ALA A 1070 -14.99 -48.57 -27.74
C ALA A 1070 -15.49 -49.54 -28.83
N VAL A 1071 -15.89 -50.78 -28.46
CA VAL A 1071 -16.53 -51.77 -29.34
C VAL A 1071 -17.73 -51.19 -30.11
N LYS A 1072 -18.58 -50.40 -29.46
CA LYS A 1072 -19.78 -49.83 -30.09
C LYS A 1072 -19.40 -48.79 -31.15
N LEU A 1073 -18.35 -48.01 -30.89
CA LEU A 1073 -17.84 -47.00 -31.81
C LEU A 1073 -17.12 -47.64 -33.01
N ALA A 1074 -16.32 -48.69 -32.79
CA ALA A 1074 -15.72 -49.49 -33.86
C ALA A 1074 -16.79 -50.10 -34.77
N ARG A 1075 -17.84 -50.69 -34.16
CA ARG A 1075 -18.98 -51.27 -34.87
C ARG A 1075 -19.77 -50.23 -35.68
N GLN A 1076 -19.98 -49.04 -35.12
CA GLN A 1076 -20.66 -47.93 -35.79
C GLN A 1076 -19.83 -47.36 -36.95
N LEU A 1077 -18.53 -47.14 -36.76
CA LEU A 1077 -17.64 -46.65 -37.82
C LEU A 1077 -17.57 -47.63 -39.00
N LEU A 1078 -17.51 -48.95 -38.73
CA LEU A 1078 -17.60 -49.99 -39.76
C LEU A 1078 -18.91 -49.95 -40.55
N LEU A 1079 -20.05 -49.72 -39.89
CA LEU A 1079 -21.34 -49.51 -40.58
C LEU A 1079 -21.31 -48.29 -41.49
N ASP A 1080 -20.85 -47.16 -40.95
CA ASP A 1080 -20.86 -45.88 -41.66
C ASP A 1080 -19.97 -45.95 -42.90
N VAL A 1081 -18.76 -46.49 -42.75
CA VAL A 1081 -17.81 -46.71 -43.85
C VAL A 1081 -18.39 -47.60 -44.95
N HIS A 1082 -18.93 -48.76 -44.61
CA HIS A 1082 -19.33 -49.74 -45.62
C HIS A 1082 -20.75 -49.53 -46.16
N TRP A 1083 -21.61 -48.80 -45.46
CA TRP A 1083 -23.04 -48.72 -45.80
C TRP A 1083 -23.70 -47.38 -45.43
N GLY A 1084 -23.74 -47.07 -44.13
CA GLY A 1084 -24.53 -45.98 -43.55
C GLY A 1084 -24.20 -44.63 -44.16
N GLN A 1085 -22.94 -44.41 -44.51
CA GLN A 1085 -22.39 -43.18 -45.07
C GLN A 1085 -21.71 -43.43 -46.43
N LEU A 1086 -22.23 -44.30 -47.30
CA LEU A 1086 -21.78 -44.37 -48.71
C LEU A 1086 -22.22 -43.15 -49.54
N ALA A 1087 -21.35 -42.64 -50.43
CA ALA A 1087 -21.73 -41.58 -51.37
C ALA A 1087 -22.92 -42.00 -52.28
N PRO A 1088 -23.82 -41.07 -52.68
CA PRO A 1088 -24.98 -41.39 -53.52
C PRO A 1088 -24.64 -42.06 -54.87
N ARG A 1089 -23.42 -41.87 -55.39
CA ARG A 1089 -22.92 -42.55 -56.59
C ARG A 1089 -22.67 -44.05 -56.36
N LEU A 1090 -22.18 -44.44 -55.17
CA LEU A 1090 -22.00 -45.84 -54.78
C LEU A 1090 -23.34 -46.49 -54.44
N ARG A 1091 -24.21 -45.78 -53.71
CA ARG A 1091 -25.59 -46.22 -53.38
C ARG A 1091 -26.50 -46.46 -54.59
N ARG A 1092 -26.07 -46.17 -55.84
CA ARG A 1092 -26.84 -46.48 -57.07
C ARG A 1092 -27.04 -47.98 -57.31
N TYR A 1093 -26.19 -48.83 -56.74
CA TYR A 1093 -26.29 -50.29 -56.86
C TYR A 1093 -26.25 -50.93 -55.47
N PRO A 1094 -27.30 -50.71 -54.64
CA PRO A 1094 -27.28 -51.07 -53.21
C PRO A 1094 -26.97 -52.55 -53.00
N GLU A 1095 -27.49 -53.41 -53.87
CA GLU A 1095 -27.27 -54.85 -53.85
C GLU A 1095 -25.81 -55.27 -54.01
N THR A 1096 -25.05 -54.60 -54.88
CA THR A 1096 -23.61 -54.86 -55.02
C THR A 1096 -22.78 -54.30 -53.85
N CYS A 1097 -23.26 -53.24 -53.19
CA CYS A 1097 -22.66 -52.73 -51.96
C CYS A 1097 -22.92 -53.68 -50.79
N TYR A 1098 -24.17 -54.16 -50.62
CA TYR A 1098 -24.52 -55.20 -49.65
C TYR A 1098 -23.70 -56.47 -49.85
N ARG A 1099 -23.67 -57.04 -51.07
CA ARG A 1099 -22.85 -58.23 -51.37
C ARG A 1099 -21.39 -58.01 -50.97
N ARG A 1100 -20.75 -56.94 -51.47
CA ARG A 1100 -19.34 -56.64 -51.17
C ARG A 1100 -19.07 -56.44 -49.68
N PHE A 1101 -19.99 -55.84 -48.93
CA PHE A 1101 -19.86 -55.68 -47.49
C PHE A 1101 -19.98 -57.03 -46.77
N PHE A 1102 -21.02 -57.81 -47.06
CA PHE A 1102 -21.19 -59.13 -46.44
C PHE A 1102 -20.05 -60.10 -46.77
N ASP A 1103 -19.57 -60.11 -48.03
CA ASP A 1103 -18.42 -60.90 -48.46
C ASP A 1103 -17.13 -60.44 -47.75
N ALA A 1104 -16.91 -59.12 -47.61
CA ALA A 1104 -15.76 -58.60 -46.87
C ALA A 1104 -15.80 -58.99 -45.37
N CYS A 1105 -16.97 -58.84 -44.71
CA CYS A 1105 -17.17 -59.33 -43.35
C CYS A 1105 -16.89 -60.83 -43.24
N ARG A 1106 -17.48 -61.61 -44.15
CA ARG A 1106 -17.35 -63.07 -44.19
C ARG A 1106 -15.90 -63.50 -44.35
N CYS A 1107 -15.20 -63.01 -45.37
CA CYS A 1107 -13.80 -63.36 -45.62
C CYS A 1107 -12.87 -62.88 -44.51
N ARG A 1108 -13.11 -61.72 -43.87
CA ARG A 1108 -12.32 -61.28 -42.70
C ARG A 1108 -12.53 -62.18 -41.49
N LEU A 1109 -13.77 -62.63 -41.25
CA LEU A 1109 -14.10 -63.56 -40.16
C LEU A 1109 -13.55 -64.98 -40.42
N GLU A 1110 -13.72 -65.51 -41.64
CA GLU A 1110 -13.17 -66.82 -42.07
C GLU A 1110 -11.63 -66.82 -42.06
N SER A 1111 -10.98 -65.74 -42.52
CA SER A 1111 -9.52 -65.60 -42.48
C SER A 1111 -8.98 -65.52 -41.06
N ASN A 1112 -9.58 -64.71 -40.17
CA ASN A 1112 -9.15 -64.63 -38.77
C ASN A 1112 -9.45 -65.93 -37.99
N TRP A 1113 -10.51 -66.66 -38.35
CA TRP A 1113 -10.77 -68.01 -37.84
C TRP A 1113 -9.66 -69.00 -38.24
N ALA A 1114 -9.17 -68.92 -39.50
CA ALA A 1114 -8.06 -69.75 -39.99
C ALA A 1114 -6.69 -69.38 -39.37
N ILE A 1115 -6.45 -68.09 -39.12
CA ILE A 1115 -5.21 -67.54 -38.53
C ILE A 1115 -5.14 -67.76 -36.99
N GLY A 1116 -6.18 -68.34 -36.38
CA GLY A 1116 -6.42 -68.47 -34.93
C GLY A 1116 -5.45 -69.33 -34.08
N ARG A 1117 -4.13 -69.19 -34.25
CA ARG A 1117 -3.07 -69.66 -33.33
C ARG A 1117 -2.20 -68.50 -32.84
N GLY A 1118 -2.73 -67.66 -31.93
CA GLY A 1118 -1.88 -66.68 -31.23
C GLY A 1118 -2.62 -65.59 -30.47
N LEU A 1119 -3.31 -64.69 -31.20
CA LEU A 1119 -3.62 -63.34 -30.68
C LEU A 1119 -5.03 -63.14 -30.11
N THR A 1120 -5.99 -64.02 -30.39
CA THR A 1120 -7.35 -63.95 -29.84
C THR A 1120 -7.67 -65.17 -28.98
N PRO A 1121 -8.12 -65.02 -27.71
CA PRO A 1121 -8.58 -66.15 -26.91
C PRO A 1121 -9.83 -66.78 -27.53
N LYS A 1122 -9.94 -68.12 -27.51
CA LYS A 1122 -10.98 -68.89 -28.22
C LYS A 1122 -12.44 -68.46 -27.94
N ARG A 1123 -12.71 -67.81 -26.80
CA ARG A 1123 -14.05 -67.27 -26.48
C ARG A 1123 -14.40 -65.99 -27.26
N GLY A 1124 -13.42 -65.14 -27.57
CA GLY A 1124 -13.64 -63.82 -28.19
C GLY A 1124 -14.19 -63.92 -29.62
N VAL A 1125 -13.68 -64.84 -30.44
CA VAL A 1125 -14.07 -64.98 -31.85
C VAL A 1125 -15.56 -65.32 -32.00
N HIS A 1126 -16.11 -66.17 -31.13
CA HIS A 1126 -17.55 -66.48 -31.14
C HIS A 1126 -18.42 -65.28 -30.80
N SER A 1127 -17.95 -64.41 -29.89
CA SER A 1127 -18.67 -63.21 -29.50
C SER A 1127 -18.57 -62.12 -30.57
N ALA A 1128 -17.41 -61.92 -31.19
CA ALA A 1128 -17.26 -61.06 -32.36
C ALA A 1128 -18.14 -61.53 -33.53
N LEU A 1129 -18.26 -62.85 -33.76
CA LEU A 1129 -19.18 -63.42 -34.74
C LEU A 1129 -20.65 -63.14 -34.39
N ALA A 1130 -21.01 -63.20 -33.10
CA ALA A 1130 -22.35 -62.89 -32.60
C ALA A 1130 -22.70 -61.41 -32.74
N GLU A 1131 -21.81 -60.52 -32.31
CA GLU A 1131 -21.96 -59.07 -32.42
C GLU A 1131 -22.00 -58.59 -33.88
N THR A 1132 -21.21 -59.22 -34.77
CA THR A 1132 -21.29 -58.96 -36.21
C THR A 1132 -22.57 -59.53 -36.80
N GLY A 1133 -23.00 -60.75 -36.44
CA GLY A 1133 -24.29 -61.29 -36.86
C GLY A 1133 -25.48 -60.41 -36.45
N GLN A 1134 -25.42 -59.82 -35.26
CA GLN A 1134 -26.39 -58.82 -34.79
C GLN A 1134 -26.32 -57.52 -35.62
N LEU A 1135 -25.12 -57.07 -35.99
CA LEU A 1135 -24.92 -55.89 -36.83
C LEU A 1135 -25.55 -56.05 -38.22
N LEU A 1136 -25.25 -57.17 -38.86
CA LEU A 1136 -25.77 -57.53 -40.18
C LEU A 1136 -27.30 -57.72 -40.14
N ALA A 1137 -27.83 -58.26 -39.03
CA ALA A 1137 -29.28 -58.35 -38.80
C ALA A 1137 -29.96 -56.99 -38.62
N ALA A 1138 -29.34 -56.06 -37.87
CA ALA A 1138 -29.87 -54.72 -37.64
C ALA A 1138 -29.98 -53.88 -38.93
N LEU A 1139 -29.10 -54.14 -39.92
CA LEU A 1139 -29.17 -53.53 -41.24
C LEU A 1139 -30.32 -54.03 -42.12
N ILE A 1140 -30.81 -55.26 -41.90
CA ILE A 1140 -31.85 -55.90 -42.71
C ILE A 1140 -33.24 -55.77 -42.06
N VAL A 1141 -33.32 -55.86 -40.73
CA VAL A 1141 -34.59 -55.94 -39.97
C VAL A 1141 -34.75 -54.80 -38.95
N GLY A 1142 -33.81 -53.85 -38.91
CA GLY A 1142 -33.79 -52.74 -37.96
C GLY A 1142 -33.25 -53.09 -36.57
N PRO A 1143 -32.92 -52.08 -35.74
CA PRO A 1143 -32.24 -52.29 -34.46
C PRO A 1143 -33.12 -52.97 -33.39
N GLY A 1144 -34.44 -52.77 -33.44
CA GLY A 1144 -35.38 -53.32 -32.45
C GLY A 1144 -35.38 -54.85 -32.40
N PRO A 1145 -35.66 -55.55 -33.52
CA PRO A 1145 -35.60 -57.02 -33.58
C PRO A 1145 -34.21 -57.58 -33.26
N ALA A 1146 -33.15 -56.96 -33.76
CA ALA A 1146 -31.76 -57.38 -33.51
C ALA A 1146 -31.34 -57.22 -32.03
N GLY A 1147 -31.90 -56.25 -31.30
CA GLY A 1147 -31.68 -56.08 -29.87
C GLY A 1147 -32.30 -57.19 -29.02
N ARG A 1148 -33.53 -57.61 -29.32
CA ARG A 1148 -34.27 -58.63 -28.53
C ARG A 1148 -33.52 -59.97 -28.46
N ALA A 1149 -32.79 -60.34 -29.51
CA ALA A 1149 -32.00 -61.57 -29.57
C ALA A 1149 -30.88 -61.65 -28.51
N LYS A 1150 -30.44 -60.52 -27.91
CA LYS A 1150 -29.41 -60.54 -26.86
C LYS A 1150 -29.89 -61.21 -25.56
N HIS A 1151 -31.19 -61.17 -25.26
CA HIS A 1151 -31.75 -61.62 -23.98
C HIS A 1151 -32.25 -63.08 -24.00
N CYS A 1152 -31.86 -63.86 -25.01
CA CYS A 1152 -32.24 -65.27 -25.15
C CYS A 1152 -31.12 -66.22 -24.69
N ASN A 1153 -31.49 -67.36 -24.09
CA ASN A 1153 -30.55 -68.37 -23.58
C ASN A 1153 -29.48 -68.80 -24.62
N GLN A 1154 -28.31 -69.22 -24.15
CA GLN A 1154 -27.10 -69.43 -24.95
C GLN A 1154 -27.29 -70.32 -26.20
N THR A 1155 -28.18 -71.32 -26.15
CA THR A 1155 -28.60 -72.16 -27.29
C THR A 1155 -29.54 -71.44 -28.26
N ALA A 1156 -30.53 -70.71 -27.75
CA ALA A 1156 -31.46 -69.91 -28.55
C ALA A 1156 -30.74 -68.76 -29.27
N ALA A 1157 -29.79 -68.08 -28.63
CA ALA A 1157 -28.92 -67.09 -29.27
C ALA A 1157 -28.10 -67.71 -30.42
N ARG A 1158 -27.55 -68.92 -30.22
CA ARG A 1158 -26.79 -69.67 -31.24
C ARG A 1158 -27.66 -70.08 -32.45
N LEU A 1159 -28.93 -70.43 -32.20
CA LEU A 1159 -29.93 -70.73 -33.22
C LEU A 1159 -30.43 -69.47 -33.95
N ALA A 1160 -30.67 -68.37 -33.24
CA ALA A 1160 -31.03 -67.08 -33.81
C ALA A 1160 -29.90 -66.55 -34.70
N LEU A 1161 -28.63 -66.67 -34.28
CA LEU A 1161 -27.47 -66.31 -35.10
C LEU A 1161 -27.31 -67.20 -36.33
N ARG A 1162 -27.54 -68.52 -36.23
CA ARG A 1162 -27.58 -69.40 -37.41
C ARG A 1162 -28.71 -69.03 -38.38
N ARG A 1163 -29.89 -68.65 -37.87
CA ARG A 1163 -31.03 -68.18 -38.69
C ARG A 1163 -30.75 -66.80 -39.32
N LEU A 1164 -30.09 -65.89 -38.60
CA LEU A 1164 -29.72 -64.55 -39.10
C LEU A 1164 -28.58 -64.61 -40.12
N LEU A 1165 -27.53 -65.38 -39.87
CA LEU A 1165 -26.47 -65.65 -40.85
C LEU A 1165 -27.02 -66.42 -42.07
N GLY A 1166 -27.99 -67.32 -41.86
CA GLY A 1166 -28.74 -67.97 -42.94
C GLY A 1166 -29.62 -67.01 -43.76
N LEU A 1167 -30.24 -66.02 -43.12
CA LEU A 1167 -30.99 -64.94 -43.78
C LEU A 1167 -30.06 -64.01 -44.57
N VAL A 1168 -28.92 -63.62 -44.00
CA VAL A 1168 -27.87 -62.85 -44.69
C VAL A 1168 -27.35 -63.64 -45.91
N TYR A 1169 -27.04 -64.92 -45.74
CA TYR A 1169 -26.60 -65.81 -46.82
C TYR A 1169 -27.67 -65.97 -47.93
N ALA A 1170 -28.93 -66.18 -47.55
CA ALA A 1170 -30.06 -66.26 -48.48
C ALA A 1170 -30.34 -64.93 -49.19
N TYR A 1171 -30.13 -63.78 -48.52
CA TYR A 1171 -30.20 -62.46 -49.13
C TYR A 1171 -29.11 -62.32 -50.21
N ILE A 1172 -27.86 -62.63 -49.88
CA ILE A 1172 -26.73 -62.59 -50.84
C ILE A 1172 -27.01 -63.48 -52.05
N GLN A 1173 -27.51 -64.71 -51.84
CA GLN A 1173 -27.83 -65.63 -52.94
C GLN A 1173 -29.06 -65.20 -53.76
N THR A 1174 -30.12 -64.68 -53.15
CA THR A 1174 -31.25 -64.14 -53.93
C THR A 1174 -30.84 -62.93 -54.76
N VAL A 1175 -29.88 -62.14 -54.28
CA VAL A 1175 -29.23 -61.03 -55.00
C VAL A 1175 -28.25 -61.51 -56.09
N GLU A 1176 -27.70 -62.73 -56.00
CA GLU A 1176 -27.00 -63.40 -57.13
C GLU A 1176 -27.99 -63.83 -58.22
N VAL A 1177 -29.12 -64.43 -57.83
CA VAL A 1177 -30.14 -64.93 -58.77
C VAL A 1177 -30.87 -63.79 -59.48
N CYS A 1178 -31.22 -62.70 -58.79
CA CYS A 1178 -31.97 -61.57 -59.38
C CYS A 1178 -31.16 -60.72 -60.39
N GLY A 1179 -29.88 -61.02 -60.61
CA GLY A 1179 -29.10 -60.39 -61.69
C GLY A 1179 -29.60 -60.74 -63.10
N CYS A 1180 -30.31 -61.87 -63.26
CA CYS A 1180 -30.89 -62.31 -64.51
C CYS A 1180 -32.34 -62.80 -64.31
N PHE A 1181 -33.33 -61.95 -64.58
CA PHE A 1181 -34.28 -62.15 -65.70
C PHE A 1181 -35.30 -61.01 -65.78
N LYS A 1182 -35.67 -60.63 -67.01
CA LYS A 1182 -36.84 -59.78 -67.28
C LYS A 1182 -38.03 -60.65 -67.69
N SER A 1183 -39.22 -60.28 -67.20
CA SER A 1183 -40.55 -60.45 -67.83
C SER A 1183 -41.20 -61.84 -67.96
N PHE A 1184 -42.55 -61.79 -68.02
CA PHE A 1184 -43.55 -62.79 -68.42
C PHE A 1184 -44.04 -63.90 -67.46
N ASN A 1185 -45.18 -63.57 -66.82
CA ASN A 1185 -46.46 -64.29 -66.73
C ASN A 1185 -46.58 -65.76 -66.25
N PHE A 1186 -47.65 -65.99 -65.47
CA PHE A 1186 -48.08 -67.27 -64.90
C PHE A 1186 -48.78 -68.21 -65.90
N THR A 1187 -48.45 -69.51 -65.88
CA THR A 1187 -49.31 -70.62 -65.38
C THR A 1187 -48.55 -71.97 -65.42
N PRO A 1188 -48.95 -73.04 -64.69
CA PRO A 1188 -48.00 -74.06 -64.22
C PRO A 1188 -48.14 -75.48 -64.79
N SER A 1189 -47.01 -76.17 -64.96
CA SER A 1189 -46.90 -77.64 -64.94
C SER A 1189 -45.47 -78.10 -64.59
N VAL A 1190 -45.31 -79.12 -63.74
CA VAL A 1190 -44.03 -79.68 -63.26
C VAL A 1190 -44.12 -81.21 -63.36
N PRO A 1191 -43.20 -81.90 -64.06
CA PRO A 1191 -41.95 -82.47 -63.48
C PRO A 1191 -40.70 -82.10 -64.32
N SER A 1192 -39.45 -82.49 -64.02
CA SER A 1192 -38.64 -82.87 -62.83
C SER A 1192 -37.17 -83.10 -63.34
N LEU A 1193 -36.12 -83.55 -62.64
CA LEU A 1193 -35.79 -83.93 -61.24
C LEU A 1193 -34.24 -83.91 -61.11
N LEU A 1194 -33.63 -83.40 -60.03
CA LEU A 1194 -32.43 -83.99 -59.38
C LEU A 1194 -31.93 -83.19 -58.14
N THR A 1195 -32.11 -83.81 -56.95
CA THR A 1195 -31.33 -83.68 -55.68
C THR A 1195 -31.02 -82.29 -55.07
N ARG A 1196 -31.42 -82.11 -53.80
CA ARG A 1196 -31.29 -80.86 -53.00
C ARG A 1196 -30.97 -81.15 -51.51
N ASP A 1197 -30.18 -82.18 -51.26
CA ASP A 1197 -30.30 -82.99 -50.03
C ASP A 1197 -29.14 -82.86 -49.02
N PHE A 1198 -28.80 -81.64 -48.56
CA PHE A 1198 -27.86 -81.48 -47.44
C PHE A 1198 -28.13 -80.33 -46.43
N ILE A 1199 -29.12 -79.45 -46.65
CA ILE A 1199 -29.32 -78.24 -45.81
C ILE A 1199 -30.71 -78.15 -45.14
N LEU A 1200 -31.69 -78.97 -45.52
CA LEU A 1200 -33.09 -78.80 -45.08
C LEU A 1200 -33.52 -79.56 -43.80
N ASN A 1201 -32.71 -80.48 -43.28
CA ASN A 1201 -33.12 -81.42 -42.22
C ASN A 1201 -32.98 -80.91 -40.76
N SER A 1202 -33.04 -79.59 -40.50
CA SER A 1202 -32.88 -79.04 -39.14
C SER A 1202 -33.65 -77.75 -38.81
N CYS A 1203 -34.66 -77.35 -39.60
CA CYS A 1203 -35.44 -76.12 -39.32
C CYS A 1203 -36.97 -76.27 -39.38
N SER A 1204 -37.51 -77.47 -39.67
CA SER A 1204 -38.92 -77.64 -40.04
C SER A 1204 -39.87 -78.17 -38.93
N ARG A 1205 -39.61 -77.87 -37.65
CA ARG A 1205 -40.55 -78.21 -36.54
C ARG A 1205 -40.88 -77.08 -35.56
N ASP A 1206 -39.95 -76.16 -35.28
CA ASP A 1206 -40.18 -75.09 -34.28
C ASP A 1206 -40.67 -73.76 -34.86
N PHE A 1207 -41.06 -73.73 -36.15
CA PHE A 1207 -41.54 -72.51 -36.82
C PHE A 1207 -43.08 -72.39 -36.86
N ILE A 1208 -43.81 -73.38 -36.33
CA ILE A 1208 -45.29 -73.41 -36.29
C ILE A 1208 -45.77 -73.55 -34.83
N LYS A 1209 -45.36 -72.61 -33.97
CA LYS A 1209 -46.03 -72.43 -32.65
C LYS A 1209 -45.88 -71.06 -31.96
N ILE A 1210 -45.32 -70.05 -32.63
CA ILE A 1210 -45.35 -68.65 -32.15
C ILE A 1210 -45.91 -67.79 -33.28
N HIS A 1211 -47.24 -67.73 -33.36
CA HIS A 1211 -47.98 -66.76 -34.18
C HIS A 1211 -49.29 -66.33 -33.49
N TYR A 1212 -49.31 -66.43 -32.17
CA TYR A 1212 -50.27 -65.86 -31.23
C TYR A 1212 -49.45 -65.47 -29.99
N GLU A 1213 -49.64 -64.24 -29.53
CA GLU A 1213 -48.76 -63.43 -28.65
C GLU A 1213 -47.47 -62.89 -29.32
#